data_AF-A0A438MN85-F1
#
_entry.id   AF-A0A438MN85-F1
#
_cell.length_a   1.000
_cell.length_b   1.000
_cell.length_c   1.000
_cell.angle_alpha   90.00
_cell.angle_beta   90.00
_cell.angle_gamma   90.00
#
_symmetry.space_group_name_H-M   'P 1'
#
loop_
_entity.id
_entity.type
_entity.pdbx_description
1 polymer ?
#
loop_
_entity_poly.entity_id
_entity_poly.type
_entity_poly.pdbx_seq_one_letter_code
_entity_poly.pdbx_strand_id
1 'polypeptide(L)'
;MTIAPPESARAVPARPLSRRLGSGWLPAGVVAAGAVAVFLWCGVSARDLAAFAAYVGIGVALPGTLLWRALTGGGRSTAEDVAAGLALGYAVEVLAYIPARAAGLPLLVLVPPVVVLGTFLCVPGLRGHWRGRAEERMPGWCAWALAGVVGYLITWSTLSLYRVPIASAYVDMPYHLALVGEVKHHLPPTLPSVLGERLSYHWFVYADMAATSWVTGIEPVTLVYRLSTLPMSAAMVVLVAVLGRRLGGRWGAGAAAVGMTYFLFSPVLQDGVVFTARSMFTAWASPTQTFGALLFAPVVLILLAGRSRGVWVALGVLLLALTGAKATFLPLLLAGLLIVVAVRWVVERRAPGRWLAAAGVTLVCVLIAQFVVFGRGAQGMAVAPFATMRALWGAVAGIETPALASVSLVPLAVLTLVHLFCLACVWGGVAGLGRLVLEPPMALLLGMGAAGIGAAVMLGHPAESQLYFLEGVRPYLSIAAVCGVLARGATMNTPWRARAVGWTVLGAGAAVAAAQVEVAGSALERVVVPYLVLAVAAVVLWRCGGVLAAVALLAGYAVPASVRDVVAHVTPAPGERERLIPDGALEAGRWLRDHSSPADVVATDLHCRPVPRRSCDSRHYWVSGFTERRVLVEGWAYAESTQSRTPLFETSYLRVPFVDPARLAANDAVFAAPTAENVRHLAREYGVKWLFTRANPDLRKFARLRFRNGSFSVYEITGK
;
A
#
# COMPACT_ATOMS: atom_id res chain seq x y z
N MET A 1 20.87 0.77 70.07
CA MET A 1 21.52 0.42 68.79
C MET A 1 20.51 0.59 67.68
N THR A 2 20.57 1.71 67.00
CA THR A 2 19.65 2.18 65.94
C THR A 2 20.49 2.33 64.68
N ILE A 3 20.16 1.58 63.63
CA ILE A 3 20.91 1.57 62.36
C ILE A 3 20.31 2.65 61.45
N ALA A 4 21.12 3.64 61.11
CA ALA A 4 20.78 4.73 60.20
C ALA A 4 20.73 4.26 58.72
N PRO A 5 19.89 4.85 57.86
CA PRO A 5 19.87 4.55 56.43
C PRO A 5 21.04 5.25 55.70
N PRO A 6 21.55 4.68 54.60
CA PRO A 6 22.72 5.21 53.91
C PRO A 6 22.41 6.49 53.12
N GLU A 7 23.37 7.41 53.14
CA GLU A 7 23.35 8.70 52.46
C GLU A 7 23.07 8.57 50.95
N SER A 8 22.11 9.38 50.50
CA SER A 8 21.81 9.63 49.10
C SER A 8 23.03 10.19 48.37
N ALA A 9 23.61 9.41 47.45
CA ALA A 9 24.58 9.90 46.48
C ALA A 9 23.97 11.05 45.67
N ARG A 10 24.50 12.26 45.87
CA ARG A 10 24.15 13.47 45.10
C ARG A 10 24.42 13.20 43.61
N ALA A 11 23.35 13.10 42.82
CA ALA A 11 23.45 13.10 41.37
C ALA A 11 24.06 14.44 40.91
N VAL A 12 25.27 14.36 40.35
CA VAL A 12 25.89 15.48 39.65
C VAL A 12 24.99 15.84 38.45
N PRO A 13 24.49 17.07 38.32
CA PRO A 13 23.70 17.46 37.16
C PRO A 13 24.63 17.50 35.95
N ALA A 14 24.52 16.50 35.08
CA ALA A 14 25.13 16.53 33.77
C ALA A 14 24.60 17.77 33.02
N ARG A 15 25.47 18.77 32.81
CA ARG A 15 25.15 19.97 32.02
C ARG A 15 24.67 19.53 30.62
N PRO A 16 23.50 19.98 30.14
CA PRO A 16 23.00 19.56 28.84
C PRO A 16 23.71 20.35 27.73
N LEU A 17 24.71 19.73 27.11
CA LEU A 17 25.30 20.17 25.83
C LEU A 17 24.31 20.03 24.64
N SER A 18 23.06 19.63 24.86
CA SER A 18 22.05 19.35 23.82
C SER A 18 21.18 20.54 23.40
N ARG A 19 21.44 21.76 23.89
CA ARG A 19 20.60 22.94 23.56
C ARG A 19 20.83 23.56 22.16
N ARG A 20 21.79 23.07 21.34
CA ARG A 20 22.15 23.70 20.06
C ARG A 20 21.89 22.90 18.78
N LEU A 21 21.24 21.73 18.85
CA LEU A 21 20.77 21.04 17.64
C LEU A 21 19.30 21.41 17.40
N GLY A 22 19.09 22.15 16.31
CA GLY A 22 17.88 22.88 15.97
C GLY A 22 16.59 22.08 15.99
N SER A 23 15.48 22.81 16.03
CA SER A 23 14.13 22.25 16.07
C SER A 23 13.97 21.12 15.03
N GLY A 24 13.34 20.00 15.43
CA GLY A 24 13.10 18.85 14.56
C GLY A 24 12.27 19.14 13.29
N TRP A 25 11.89 20.39 13.07
CA TRP A 25 11.26 20.90 11.86
C TRP A 25 12.23 21.21 10.72
N LEU A 26 13.52 21.47 11.01
CA LEU A 26 14.51 21.72 9.94
C LEU A 26 14.63 20.53 8.96
N PRO A 27 14.77 19.26 9.42
CA PRO A 27 14.80 18.11 8.52
C PRO A 27 13.52 17.98 7.68
N ALA A 28 12.35 18.22 8.29
CA ALA A 28 11.07 18.23 7.60
C ALA A 28 11.01 19.32 6.52
N GLY A 29 11.49 20.53 6.82
CA GLY A 29 11.58 21.63 5.86
C GLY A 29 12.48 21.33 4.68
N VAL A 30 13.63 20.70 4.91
CA VAL A 30 14.56 20.27 3.84
C VAL A 30 13.91 19.25 2.91
N VAL A 31 13.24 18.23 3.46
CA VAL A 31 12.56 17.21 2.67
C VAL A 31 11.36 17.79 1.92
N ALA A 32 10.60 18.70 2.54
CA ALA A 32 9.50 19.39 1.87
C ALA A 32 10.00 20.26 0.70
N ALA A 33 11.09 21.00 0.89
CA ALA A 33 11.72 21.78 -0.18
C ALA A 33 12.23 20.88 -1.31
N GLY A 34 12.84 19.73 -0.97
CA GLY A 34 13.27 18.73 -1.94
C GLY A 34 12.09 18.15 -2.74
N ALA A 35 10.96 17.83 -2.08
CA ALA A 35 9.75 17.37 -2.74
C ALA A 35 9.19 18.43 -3.71
N VAL A 36 9.15 19.70 -3.30
CA VAL A 36 8.73 20.82 -4.15
C VAL A 36 9.62 20.92 -5.39
N ALA A 37 10.94 20.90 -5.21
CA ALA A 37 11.89 20.97 -6.32
C ALA A 37 11.71 19.80 -7.31
N VAL A 38 11.54 18.58 -6.79
CA VAL A 38 11.29 17.38 -7.59
C VAL A 38 9.99 17.49 -8.39
N PHE A 39 8.89 17.93 -7.77
CA PHE A 39 7.60 18.03 -8.47
C PHE A 39 7.63 19.08 -9.59
N LEU A 40 8.22 20.25 -9.34
CA LEU A 40 8.40 21.28 -10.36
C LEU A 40 9.25 20.75 -11.52
N TRP A 41 10.34 20.04 -11.21
CA TRP A 41 11.20 19.42 -12.22
C TRP A 41 10.52 18.30 -13.02
N CYS A 42 9.58 17.57 -12.40
CA CYS A 42 8.79 16.54 -13.06
C CYS A 42 7.56 17.08 -13.82
N GLY A 43 7.46 18.41 -13.99
CA GLY A 43 6.43 19.05 -14.81
C GLY A 43 5.11 19.35 -14.10
N VAL A 44 5.05 19.27 -12.76
CA VAL A 44 3.89 19.76 -12.01
C VAL A 44 3.93 21.29 -11.99
N SER A 45 2.82 21.95 -12.34
CA SER A 45 2.76 23.41 -12.32
C SER A 45 2.86 23.95 -10.89
N ALA A 46 3.48 25.12 -10.71
CA ALA A 46 3.56 25.76 -9.39
C ALA A 46 2.17 26.05 -8.80
N ARG A 47 1.18 26.35 -9.65
CA ARG A 47 -0.21 26.53 -9.26
C ARG A 47 -0.81 25.24 -8.69
N ASP A 48 -0.69 24.13 -9.40
CA ASP A 48 -1.24 22.85 -8.97
C ASP A 48 -0.56 22.38 -7.68
N LEU A 49 0.75 22.56 -7.58
CA LEU A 49 1.49 22.20 -6.37
C LEU A 49 1.06 23.05 -5.17
N ALA A 50 0.88 24.36 -5.34
CA ALA A 50 0.40 25.25 -4.29
C ALA A 50 -1.04 24.92 -3.88
N ALA A 51 -1.93 24.68 -4.85
CA ALA A 51 -3.32 24.31 -4.59
C ALA A 51 -3.42 22.95 -3.87
N PHE A 52 -2.63 21.96 -4.30
CA PHE A 52 -2.55 20.65 -3.65
C PHE A 52 -2.02 20.78 -2.22
N ALA A 53 -0.93 21.51 -2.01
CA ALA A 53 -0.34 21.70 -0.68
C ALA A 53 -1.29 22.46 0.25
N ALA A 54 -2.00 23.48 -0.25
CA ALA A 54 -3.00 24.21 0.51
C ALA A 54 -4.20 23.32 0.88
N TYR A 55 -4.69 22.51 -0.07
CA TYR A 55 -5.80 21.61 0.17
C TYR A 55 -5.45 20.51 1.17
N VAL A 56 -4.36 19.79 0.96
CA VAL A 56 -3.90 18.73 1.90
C VAL A 56 -3.55 19.34 3.25
N GLY A 57 -2.93 20.52 3.30
CA GLY A 57 -2.55 21.17 4.56
C GLY A 57 -3.73 21.71 5.36
N ILE A 58 -4.60 22.51 4.72
CA ILE A 58 -5.68 23.27 5.39
C ILE A 58 -7.02 22.52 5.32
N GLY A 59 -7.31 21.87 4.21
CA GLY A 59 -8.56 21.13 4.00
C GLY A 59 -8.57 19.73 4.63
N VAL A 60 -7.41 19.09 4.78
CA VAL A 60 -7.31 17.70 5.26
C VAL A 60 -6.53 17.60 6.58
N ALA A 61 -5.24 17.93 6.57
CA ALA A 61 -4.34 17.70 7.69
C ALA A 61 -4.71 18.53 8.93
N LEU A 62 -4.91 19.84 8.78
CA LEU A 62 -5.23 20.73 9.89
C LEU A 62 -6.54 20.35 10.61
N PRO A 63 -7.71 20.25 9.94
CA PRO A 63 -8.94 19.84 10.59
C PRO A 63 -8.84 18.43 11.16
N GLY A 64 -8.17 17.51 10.45
CA GLY A 64 -7.90 16.16 10.94
C GLY A 64 -7.06 16.15 12.23
N THR A 65 -6.04 16.99 12.34
CA THR A 65 -5.22 17.15 13.55
C THR A 65 -6.01 17.74 14.71
N LEU A 66 -6.87 18.73 14.46
CA LEU A 66 -7.74 19.31 15.49
C LEU A 66 -8.72 18.26 16.03
N LEU A 67 -9.36 17.50 15.14
CA LEU A 67 -10.23 16.37 15.51
C LEU A 67 -9.46 15.31 16.27
N TRP A 68 -8.28 14.92 15.80
CA TRP A 68 -7.43 13.94 16.46
C TRP A 68 -7.13 14.35 17.90
N ARG A 69 -6.68 15.59 18.10
CA ARG A 69 -6.38 16.13 19.44
C ARG A 69 -7.61 16.17 20.34
N ALA A 70 -8.75 16.61 19.82
CA ALA A 70 -9.98 16.69 20.60
C ALA A 70 -10.54 15.32 21.00
N LEU A 71 -10.47 14.33 20.10
CA LEU A 71 -11.03 13.00 20.33
C LEU A 71 -10.11 12.12 21.18
N THR A 72 -8.80 12.22 20.97
CA THR A 72 -7.81 11.35 21.62
C THR A 72 -7.10 11.98 22.81
N GLY A 73 -7.25 13.30 23.00
CA GLY A 73 -6.47 14.08 23.98
C GLY A 73 -5.11 14.56 23.46
N GLY A 74 -4.77 14.24 22.20
CA GLY A 74 -3.48 14.55 21.58
C GLY A 74 -2.46 13.43 21.72
N GLY A 75 -1.52 13.40 20.77
CA GLY A 75 -0.32 12.59 20.80
C GLY A 75 0.75 13.18 21.72
N ARG A 76 1.85 12.45 21.87
CA ARG A 76 2.99 12.89 22.73
C ARG A 76 3.89 13.90 22.03
N SER A 77 3.76 14.02 20.71
CA SER A 77 4.53 14.95 19.89
C SER A 77 3.67 15.60 18.81
N THR A 78 4.06 16.79 18.36
CA THR A 78 3.34 17.48 17.27
C THR A 78 3.39 16.71 15.95
N ALA A 79 4.50 16.02 15.67
CA ALA A 79 4.63 15.21 14.45
C ALA A 79 3.61 14.04 14.44
N GLU A 80 3.39 13.42 15.60
CA GLU A 80 2.36 12.39 15.77
C GLU A 80 0.96 12.96 15.52
N ASP A 81 0.63 14.11 16.12
CA ASP A 81 -0.66 14.78 15.93
C ASP A 81 -0.94 15.13 14.47
N VAL A 82 0.09 15.60 13.75
CA VAL A 82 -0.04 15.96 12.33
C VAL A 82 -0.19 14.72 11.46
N ALA A 83 0.60 13.68 11.69
CA ALA A 83 0.54 12.46 10.89
C ALA A 83 -0.75 11.66 11.14
N ALA A 84 -1.17 11.49 12.40
CA ALA A 84 -2.42 10.83 12.75
C ALA A 84 -3.63 11.70 12.37
N GLY A 85 -3.49 13.02 12.49
CA GLY A 85 -4.47 13.99 12.04
C GLY A 85 -4.69 13.94 10.53
N LEU A 86 -3.63 13.87 9.73
CA LEU A 86 -3.73 13.69 8.28
C LEU A 86 -4.51 12.43 7.91
N ALA A 87 -4.21 11.30 8.57
CA ALA A 87 -4.94 10.05 8.37
C ALA A 87 -6.43 10.19 8.73
N LEU A 88 -6.75 10.80 9.88
CA LEU A 88 -8.15 11.05 10.26
C LEU A 88 -8.84 12.04 9.32
N GLY A 89 -8.13 13.05 8.83
CA GLY A 89 -8.61 14.02 7.84
C GLY A 89 -9.03 13.34 6.54
N TYR A 90 -8.17 12.49 5.99
CA TYR A 90 -8.49 11.68 4.82
C TYR A 90 -9.69 10.76 5.04
N ALA A 91 -9.80 10.13 6.22
CA ALA A 91 -10.95 9.30 6.54
C ALA A 91 -12.27 10.10 6.56
N VAL A 92 -12.26 11.29 7.18
CA VAL A 92 -13.42 12.19 7.20
C VAL A 92 -13.76 12.69 5.80
N GLU A 93 -12.76 13.10 5.02
CA GLU A 93 -12.92 13.58 3.65
C GLU A 93 -13.62 12.54 2.78
N VAL A 94 -13.12 11.31 2.72
CA VAL A 94 -13.71 10.28 1.86
C VAL A 94 -15.13 9.92 2.32
N LEU A 95 -15.35 9.79 3.62
CA LEU A 95 -16.68 9.49 4.15
C LEU A 95 -17.69 10.62 3.94
N ALA A 96 -17.23 11.86 3.76
CA ALA A 96 -18.06 13.00 3.38
C ALA A 96 -18.24 13.12 1.86
N TYR A 97 -17.19 12.85 1.08
CA TYR A 97 -17.21 12.94 -0.37
C TYR A 97 -18.20 11.94 -0.98
N ILE A 98 -18.24 10.71 -0.48
CA ILE A 98 -19.12 9.66 -1.02
C ILE A 98 -20.59 10.10 -1.03
N PRO A 99 -21.24 10.45 0.10
CA PRO A 99 -22.62 10.92 0.07
C PRO A 99 -22.80 12.25 -0.67
N ALA A 100 -21.82 13.17 -0.60
CA ALA A 100 -21.84 14.42 -1.36
C ALA A 100 -21.88 14.17 -2.88
N ARG A 101 -21.08 13.22 -3.36
CA ARG A 101 -21.09 12.78 -4.76
C ARG A 101 -22.39 12.09 -5.10
N ALA A 102 -22.93 11.23 -4.22
CA ALA A 102 -24.22 10.57 -4.42
C ALA A 102 -25.35 11.59 -4.67
N ALA A 103 -25.32 12.70 -3.94
CA ALA A 103 -26.29 13.78 -4.04
C ALA A 103 -26.08 14.72 -5.24
N GLY A 104 -25.06 14.49 -6.08
CA GLY A 104 -24.74 15.39 -7.20
C GLY A 104 -23.99 16.66 -6.81
N LEU A 105 -23.53 16.77 -5.55
CA LEU A 105 -22.94 17.98 -4.98
C LEU A 105 -21.52 17.71 -4.44
N PRO A 106 -20.55 17.36 -5.30
CA PRO A 106 -19.22 16.89 -4.87
C PRO A 106 -18.44 17.91 -4.01
N LEU A 107 -18.70 19.21 -4.19
CA LEU A 107 -18.07 20.28 -3.41
C LEU A 107 -18.53 20.35 -1.94
N LEU A 108 -19.60 19.64 -1.56
CA LEU A 108 -19.98 19.52 -0.14
C LEU A 108 -18.93 18.79 0.71
N VAL A 109 -17.92 18.15 0.08
CA VAL A 109 -16.73 17.65 0.78
C VAL A 109 -15.98 18.73 1.57
N LEU A 110 -16.17 20.02 1.22
CA LEU A 110 -15.61 21.16 1.96
C LEU A 110 -16.38 21.49 3.25
N VAL A 111 -17.58 20.96 3.44
CA VAL A 111 -18.39 21.25 4.64
C VAL A 111 -17.70 20.75 5.92
N PRO A 112 -17.26 19.48 6.04
CA PRO A 112 -16.56 19.02 7.24
C PRO A 112 -15.34 19.88 7.64
N PRO A 113 -14.36 20.18 6.76
CA PRO A 113 -13.23 21.00 7.18
C PRO A 113 -13.63 22.43 7.56
N VAL A 114 -14.58 23.06 6.85
CA VAL A 114 -15.08 24.40 7.21
C VAL A 114 -15.77 24.38 8.58
N VAL A 115 -16.62 23.39 8.84
CA VAL A 115 -17.33 23.23 10.12
C VAL A 115 -16.34 22.98 11.26
N VAL A 116 -15.35 22.12 11.06
CA VAL A 116 -14.33 21.83 12.07
C VAL A 116 -13.52 23.09 12.38
N LEU A 117 -12.98 23.76 11.36
CA LEU A 117 -12.18 24.97 11.57
C LEU A 117 -13.01 26.08 12.23
N GLY A 118 -14.21 26.35 11.72
CA GLY A 118 -15.13 27.33 12.30
C GLY A 118 -15.48 27.03 13.76
N THR A 119 -15.80 25.77 14.07
CA THR A 119 -16.13 25.34 15.44
C THR A 119 -14.95 25.53 16.38
N PHE A 120 -13.73 25.14 15.97
CA PHE A 120 -12.53 25.27 16.80
C PHE A 120 -12.05 26.73 16.94
N LEU A 121 -12.43 27.63 16.03
CA LEU A 121 -12.20 29.07 16.16
C LEU A 121 -13.25 29.74 17.06
N CYS A 122 -14.53 29.37 16.92
CA CYS A 122 -15.63 30.02 17.60
C CYS A 122 -15.84 29.53 19.04
N VAL A 123 -15.56 28.24 19.34
CA VAL A 123 -15.80 27.65 20.67
C VAL A 123 -14.56 27.79 21.56
N PRO A 124 -14.58 28.61 22.64
CA PRO A 124 -13.39 28.90 23.44
C PRO A 124 -12.73 27.66 24.04
N GLY A 125 -13.53 26.68 24.48
CA GLY A 125 -13.03 25.42 25.05
C GLY A 125 -12.25 24.54 24.06
N LEU A 126 -12.49 24.71 22.75
CA LEU A 126 -11.78 23.97 21.71
C LEU A 126 -10.51 24.67 21.22
N ARG A 127 -10.36 25.97 21.47
CA ARG A 127 -9.18 26.76 21.08
C ARG A 127 -7.87 26.22 21.64
N GLY A 128 -7.94 25.53 22.78
CA GLY A 128 -6.79 24.84 23.38
C GLY A 128 -6.13 23.79 22.47
N HIS A 129 -6.88 23.17 21.54
CA HIS A 129 -6.37 22.11 20.67
C HIS A 129 -5.54 22.61 19.49
N TRP A 130 -5.54 23.92 19.20
CA TRP A 130 -4.65 24.51 18.20
C TRP A 130 -3.19 24.41 18.63
N ARG A 131 -2.94 24.53 19.94
CA ARG A 131 -1.64 24.31 20.56
C ARG A 131 -1.56 22.85 21.00
N GLY A 132 -0.73 22.05 20.34
CA GLY A 132 -0.52 20.66 20.74
C GLY A 132 0.03 20.58 22.16
N ARG A 133 -0.38 19.55 22.91
CA ARG A 133 0.20 19.22 24.23
C ARG A 133 1.47 18.38 24.08
N ALA A 134 2.37 18.79 23.18
CA ALA A 134 3.57 18.02 22.87
C ALA A 134 4.52 18.01 24.07
N GLU A 135 4.37 17.01 24.93
CA GLU A 135 5.21 16.79 26.10
C GLU A 135 6.57 16.21 25.72
N GLU A 136 6.63 15.44 24.62
CA GLU A 136 7.83 14.78 24.17
C GLU A 136 8.38 15.41 22.87
N ARG A 137 9.66 15.79 22.91
CA ARG A 137 10.36 16.31 21.74
C ARG A 137 11.13 15.19 21.04
N MET A 138 10.86 15.00 19.75
CA MET A 138 11.64 14.08 18.92
C MET A 138 13.10 14.57 18.84
N PRO A 139 14.09 13.73 19.16
CA PRO A 139 15.50 14.07 19.02
C PRO A 139 15.87 14.44 17.58
N GLY A 140 16.75 15.42 17.39
CA GLY A 140 17.15 15.89 16.07
C GLY A 140 17.74 14.80 15.16
N TRP A 141 18.52 13.87 15.72
CA TRP A 141 19.06 12.73 14.94
C TRP A 141 17.95 11.80 14.42
N CYS A 142 16.87 11.62 15.19
CA CYS A 142 15.74 10.79 14.79
C CYS A 142 14.95 11.50 13.70
N ALA A 143 14.72 12.81 13.85
CA ALA A 143 14.12 13.64 12.81
C ALA A 143 14.90 13.57 11.49
N TRP A 144 16.25 13.64 11.54
CA TRP A 144 17.10 13.46 10.36
C TRP A 144 17.05 12.05 9.77
N ALA A 145 16.99 11.01 10.62
CA ALA A 145 16.86 9.64 10.13
C ALA A 145 15.53 9.43 9.38
N LEU A 146 14.40 9.91 9.94
CA LEU A 146 13.10 9.84 9.28
C LEU A 146 13.08 10.69 8.00
N ALA A 147 13.67 11.89 8.03
CA ALA A 147 13.84 12.73 6.86
C ALA A 147 14.67 12.03 5.77
N GLY A 148 15.71 11.29 6.13
CA GLY A 148 16.49 10.47 5.20
C GLY A 148 15.65 9.37 4.55
N VAL A 149 14.78 8.70 5.30
CA VAL A 149 13.84 7.70 4.74
C VAL A 149 12.85 8.35 3.78
N VAL A 150 12.25 9.49 4.14
CA VAL A 150 11.33 10.20 3.23
C VAL A 150 12.07 10.73 2.00
N GLY A 151 13.29 11.25 2.16
CA GLY A 151 14.16 11.65 1.05
C GLY A 151 14.47 10.49 0.10
N TYR A 152 14.75 9.31 0.65
CA TYR A 152 14.89 8.09 -0.14
C TYR A 152 13.60 7.74 -0.91
N LEU A 153 12.44 7.78 -0.25
CA LEU A 153 11.14 7.52 -0.91
C LEU A 153 10.85 8.53 -2.02
N ILE A 154 11.21 9.80 -1.84
CA ILE A 154 11.12 10.83 -2.90
C ILE A 154 12.03 10.46 -4.07
N THR A 155 13.31 10.19 -3.83
CA THR A 155 14.27 9.83 -4.89
C THR A 155 13.80 8.60 -5.66
N TRP A 156 13.41 7.55 -4.94
CA TRP A 156 12.93 6.32 -5.55
C TRP A 156 11.63 6.52 -6.36
N SER A 157 10.64 7.25 -5.80
CA SER A 157 9.39 7.59 -6.52
C SER A 157 9.68 8.46 -7.75
N THR A 158 10.67 9.33 -7.67
CA THR A 158 11.09 10.17 -8.79
C THR A 158 11.61 9.34 -9.95
N LEU A 159 12.49 8.38 -9.69
CA LEU A 159 13.09 7.51 -10.68
C LEU A 159 12.11 6.44 -11.19
N SER A 160 11.18 5.99 -10.36
CA SER A 160 10.27 4.87 -10.67
C SER A 160 8.92 5.31 -11.20
N LEU A 161 8.48 6.54 -10.91
CA LEU A 161 7.16 7.07 -11.26
C LEU A 161 7.20 8.52 -11.78
N TYR A 162 7.73 9.50 -11.04
CA TYR A 162 7.49 10.93 -11.34
C TYR A 162 8.19 11.43 -12.60
N ARG A 163 9.40 10.95 -12.90
CA ARG A 163 10.08 11.29 -14.17
C ARG A 163 9.66 10.41 -15.32
N VAL A 164 8.93 9.34 -15.04
CA VAL A 164 8.57 8.35 -16.03
C VAL A 164 7.53 8.98 -16.94
N PRO A 165 7.76 8.99 -18.27
CA PRO A 165 6.74 9.40 -19.21
C PRO A 165 5.47 8.59 -18.98
N ILE A 166 4.31 9.25 -19.03
CA ILE A 166 3.00 8.57 -18.89
C ILE A 166 2.93 7.38 -19.86
N ALA A 167 3.51 7.54 -21.06
CA ALA A 167 3.56 6.53 -22.10
C ALA A 167 4.24 5.20 -21.71
N SER A 168 5.17 5.25 -20.76
CA SER A 168 5.98 4.10 -20.30
C SER A 168 5.78 3.82 -18.80
N ALA A 169 4.70 4.34 -18.23
CA ALA A 169 4.37 4.12 -16.83
C ALA A 169 3.92 2.66 -16.59
N TYR A 170 3.89 2.27 -15.31
CA TYR A 170 3.43 0.95 -14.92
C TYR A 170 1.99 0.68 -15.42
N VAL A 171 1.73 -0.58 -15.78
CA VAL A 171 0.50 -1.01 -16.47
C VAL A 171 -0.79 -0.70 -15.70
N ASP A 172 -0.73 -0.58 -14.37
CA ASP A 172 -1.92 -0.29 -13.54
C ASP A 172 -2.18 1.21 -13.37
N MET A 173 -1.27 2.09 -13.79
CA MET A 173 -1.45 3.54 -13.64
C MET A 173 -2.67 4.06 -14.41
N PRO A 174 -2.95 3.62 -15.65
CA PRO A 174 -4.18 3.98 -16.34
C PRO A 174 -5.43 3.38 -15.68
N TYR A 175 -5.33 2.20 -15.06
CA TYR A 175 -6.44 1.63 -14.29
C TYR A 175 -6.78 2.50 -13.07
N HIS A 176 -5.78 2.95 -12.32
CA HIS A 176 -5.99 3.91 -11.22
C HIS A 176 -6.64 5.21 -11.73
N LEU A 177 -6.16 5.73 -12.85
CA LEU A 177 -6.73 6.94 -13.46
C LEU A 177 -8.20 6.76 -13.87
N ALA A 178 -8.54 5.62 -14.48
CA ALA A 178 -9.90 5.29 -14.87
C ALA A 178 -10.84 5.26 -13.65
N LEU A 179 -10.40 4.68 -12.52
CA LEU A 179 -11.19 4.66 -11.30
C LEU A 179 -11.36 6.05 -10.66
N VAL A 180 -10.37 6.94 -10.77
CA VAL A 180 -10.55 8.34 -10.36
C VAL A 180 -11.60 9.03 -11.24
N GLY A 181 -11.54 8.85 -12.56
CA GLY A 181 -12.55 9.38 -13.48
C GLY A 181 -13.95 8.86 -13.16
N GLU A 182 -14.09 7.56 -12.93
CA GLU A 182 -15.38 6.96 -12.55
C GLU A 182 -15.91 7.53 -11.24
N VAL A 183 -15.13 7.55 -10.16
CA VAL A 183 -15.59 8.03 -8.85
C VAL A 183 -15.86 9.54 -8.85
N LYS A 184 -15.15 10.30 -9.69
CA LYS A 184 -15.36 11.74 -9.90
C LYS A 184 -16.73 12.02 -10.51
N HIS A 185 -17.20 11.16 -11.41
CA HIS A 185 -18.39 11.41 -12.23
C HIS A 185 -19.58 10.50 -11.91
N HIS A 186 -19.41 9.40 -11.19
CA HIS A 186 -20.47 8.41 -10.97
C HIS A 186 -20.45 7.82 -9.55
N LEU A 187 -21.64 7.59 -8.99
CA LEU A 187 -21.83 6.85 -7.75
C LEU A 187 -23.18 6.12 -7.78
N PRO A 188 -23.25 4.82 -7.40
CA PRO A 188 -22.15 3.92 -7.07
C PRO A 188 -21.18 3.69 -8.25
N PRO A 189 -19.88 3.48 -7.98
CA PRO A 189 -18.91 3.28 -9.05
C PRO A 189 -19.05 1.89 -9.67
N THR A 190 -18.83 1.83 -10.98
CA THR A 190 -18.74 0.61 -11.80
C THR A 190 -17.32 0.46 -12.33
N LEU A 191 -16.99 -0.67 -12.97
CA LEU A 191 -15.71 -0.79 -13.68
C LEU A 191 -15.82 0.01 -15.00
N PRO A 192 -15.11 1.14 -15.16
CA PRO A 192 -15.29 1.99 -16.34
C PRO A 192 -14.79 1.36 -17.64
N SER A 193 -13.99 0.29 -17.54
CA SER A 193 -13.40 -0.42 -18.67
C SER A 193 -14.34 -1.47 -19.30
N VAL A 194 -15.43 -1.82 -18.62
CA VAL A 194 -16.43 -2.79 -19.06
C VAL A 194 -17.82 -2.31 -18.63
N LEU A 195 -18.62 -1.85 -19.58
CA LEU A 195 -19.94 -1.28 -19.29
C LEU A 195 -20.85 -2.28 -18.57
N GLY A 196 -21.42 -1.83 -17.45
CA GLY A 196 -22.35 -2.61 -16.63
C GLY A 196 -21.68 -3.55 -15.62
N GLU A 197 -20.36 -3.72 -15.66
CA GLU A 197 -19.62 -4.52 -14.67
C GLU A 197 -19.50 -3.74 -13.35
N ARG A 198 -19.81 -4.39 -12.23
CA ARG A 198 -19.70 -3.76 -10.92
C ARG A 198 -18.23 -3.66 -10.48
N LEU A 199 -17.88 -2.55 -9.83
CA LEU A 199 -16.54 -2.39 -9.25
C LEU A 199 -16.43 -3.14 -7.91
N SER A 200 -15.98 -4.39 -7.95
CA SER A 200 -15.69 -5.17 -6.74
C SER A 200 -14.25 -4.93 -6.25
N TYR A 201 -13.89 -3.68 -5.94
CA TYR A 201 -12.49 -3.31 -5.62
C TYR A 201 -12.44 -2.26 -4.49
N HIS A 202 -11.27 -2.06 -3.88
CA HIS A 202 -11.06 -0.97 -2.92
C HIS A 202 -10.90 0.37 -3.67
N TRP A 203 -11.80 1.33 -3.48
CA TRP A 203 -11.85 2.54 -4.29
C TRP A 203 -11.81 3.87 -3.52
N PHE A 204 -11.73 3.87 -2.19
CA PHE A 204 -11.82 5.11 -1.40
C PHE A 204 -10.64 6.07 -1.61
N VAL A 205 -9.46 5.59 -1.95
CA VAL A 205 -8.35 6.49 -2.33
C VAL A 205 -8.66 7.29 -3.60
N TYR A 206 -9.46 6.73 -4.51
CA TYR A 206 -9.88 7.44 -5.71
C TYR A 206 -10.97 8.47 -5.41
N ALA A 207 -11.73 8.29 -4.32
CA ALA A 207 -12.62 9.31 -3.79
C ALA A 207 -11.85 10.52 -3.24
N ASP A 208 -10.74 10.30 -2.52
CA ASP A 208 -9.80 11.36 -2.12
C ASP A 208 -9.25 12.11 -3.35
N MET A 209 -8.73 11.39 -4.34
CA MET A 209 -8.22 12.00 -5.57
C MET A 209 -9.30 12.75 -6.36
N ALA A 210 -10.53 12.22 -6.40
CA ALA A 210 -11.66 12.88 -7.04
C ALA A 210 -12.10 14.14 -6.27
N ALA A 211 -12.16 14.09 -4.94
CA ALA A 211 -12.43 15.26 -4.08
C ALA A 211 -11.36 16.33 -4.29
N THR A 212 -10.09 15.96 -4.26
CA THR A 212 -8.96 16.83 -4.54
C THR A 212 -9.10 17.48 -5.92
N SER A 213 -9.41 16.71 -6.97
CA SER A 213 -9.62 17.23 -8.32
C SER A 213 -10.78 18.23 -8.40
N TRP A 214 -11.91 17.93 -7.74
CA TRP A 214 -13.08 18.83 -7.69
C TRP A 214 -12.77 20.15 -6.98
N VAL A 215 -12.08 20.11 -5.84
CA VAL A 215 -11.80 21.31 -5.03
C VAL A 215 -10.71 22.17 -5.66
N THR A 216 -9.66 21.55 -6.19
CA THR A 216 -8.44 22.27 -6.64
C THR A 216 -8.44 22.56 -8.14
N GLY A 217 -9.24 21.83 -8.93
CA GLY A 217 -9.17 21.84 -10.39
C GLY A 217 -7.97 21.07 -10.97
N ILE A 218 -7.16 20.41 -10.13
CA ILE A 218 -6.01 19.63 -10.61
C ILE A 218 -6.51 18.42 -11.40
N GLU A 219 -5.88 18.18 -12.54
CA GLU A 219 -6.21 17.06 -13.40
C GLU A 219 -5.91 15.71 -12.71
N PRO A 220 -6.82 14.71 -12.78
CA PRO A 220 -6.62 13.39 -12.17
C PRO A 220 -5.30 12.72 -12.55
N VAL A 221 -4.81 12.91 -13.78
CA VAL A 221 -3.53 12.35 -14.23
C VAL A 221 -2.36 12.88 -13.39
N THR A 222 -2.35 14.15 -13.02
CA THR A 222 -1.29 14.75 -12.18
C THR A 222 -1.37 14.22 -10.76
N LEU A 223 -2.57 14.03 -10.21
CA LEU A 223 -2.76 13.47 -8.87
C LEU A 223 -2.23 12.03 -8.78
N VAL A 224 -2.65 11.18 -9.71
CA VAL A 224 -2.31 9.75 -9.76
C VAL A 224 -0.82 9.54 -10.04
N TYR A 225 -0.25 10.27 -11.01
CA TYR A 225 1.11 10.02 -11.47
C TYR A 225 2.18 10.80 -10.71
N ARG A 226 1.82 11.80 -9.89
CA ARG A 226 2.79 12.71 -9.26
C ARG A 226 2.52 12.97 -7.79
N LEU A 227 1.31 13.38 -7.39
CA LEU A 227 1.12 14.08 -6.11
C LEU A 227 0.66 13.22 -4.93
N SER A 228 -0.37 12.37 -5.11
CA SER A 228 -1.19 11.90 -3.98
C SER A 228 -0.48 10.96 -3.00
N THR A 229 0.46 10.12 -3.45
CA THR A 229 1.05 9.05 -2.60
C THR A 229 2.11 9.54 -1.62
N LEU A 230 2.78 10.66 -1.91
CA LEU A 230 3.89 11.17 -1.09
C LEU A 230 3.47 11.60 0.32
N PRO A 231 2.44 12.46 0.52
CA PRO A 231 2.04 12.87 1.88
C PRO A 231 1.62 11.67 2.73
N MET A 232 0.97 10.67 2.12
CA MET A 232 0.57 9.45 2.80
C MET A 232 1.78 8.64 3.28
N SER A 233 2.78 8.47 2.41
CA SER A 233 4.01 7.74 2.72
C SER A 233 4.82 8.44 3.81
N ALA A 234 4.95 9.76 3.74
CA ALA A 234 5.68 10.56 4.73
C ALA A 234 5.04 10.47 6.13
N ALA A 235 3.70 10.58 6.21
CA ALA A 235 2.99 10.41 7.46
C ALA A 235 3.08 8.97 8.00
N MET A 236 3.05 7.96 7.13
CA MET A 236 3.26 6.57 7.52
C MET A 236 4.63 6.35 8.19
N VAL A 237 5.71 6.91 7.61
CA VAL A 237 7.06 6.85 8.22
C VAL A 237 7.06 7.41 9.65
N VAL A 238 6.39 8.55 9.88
CA VAL A 238 6.26 9.16 11.21
C VAL A 238 5.46 8.26 12.15
N LEU A 239 4.33 7.71 11.72
CA LEU A 239 3.47 6.88 12.57
C LEU A 239 4.11 5.56 12.97
N VAL A 240 4.87 4.92 12.07
CA VAL A 240 5.67 3.73 12.40
C VAL A 240 6.75 4.06 13.43
N ALA A 241 7.43 5.20 13.29
CA ALA A 241 8.42 5.64 14.27
C ALA A 241 7.78 5.90 15.65
N VAL A 242 6.61 6.53 15.68
CA VAL A 242 5.85 6.79 16.91
C VAL A 242 5.39 5.50 17.57
N LEU A 243 4.84 4.54 16.81
CA LEU A 243 4.45 3.22 17.32
C LEU A 243 5.66 2.49 17.92
N GLY A 244 6.77 2.45 17.19
CA GLY A 244 8.02 1.86 17.69
C GLY A 244 8.57 2.57 18.92
N ARG A 245 8.47 3.91 19.00
CA ARG A 245 8.81 4.70 20.19
C ARG A 245 7.93 4.36 21.39
N ARG A 246 6.62 4.21 21.20
CA ARG A 246 5.65 3.91 22.27
C ARG A 246 5.89 2.52 22.86
N LEU A 247 6.12 1.53 22.00
CA LEU A 247 6.27 0.13 22.42
C LEU A 247 7.70 -0.22 22.86
N GLY A 248 8.71 0.35 22.20
CA GLY A 248 10.12 0.12 22.53
C GLY A 248 10.72 1.12 23.54
N GLY A 249 9.93 2.08 24.04
CA GLY A 249 10.31 2.99 25.12
C GLY A 249 11.31 4.11 24.76
N ARG A 250 11.86 4.14 23.54
CA ARG A 250 12.83 5.15 23.08
C ARG A 250 12.78 5.39 21.58
N TRP A 251 13.21 6.56 21.11
CA TRP A 251 13.18 6.93 19.69
C TRP A 251 14.09 6.06 18.82
N GLY A 252 15.14 5.47 19.40
CA GLY A 252 15.95 4.44 18.73
C GLY A 252 15.13 3.25 18.26
N ALA A 253 14.11 2.84 19.02
CA ALA A 253 13.21 1.76 18.63
C ALA A 253 12.33 2.16 17.44
N GLY A 254 11.82 3.41 17.45
CA GLY A 254 11.05 3.98 16.34
C GLY A 254 11.85 4.04 15.05
N ALA A 255 13.06 4.62 15.10
CA ALA A 255 13.93 4.71 13.93
C ALA A 255 14.35 3.34 13.40
N ALA A 256 14.67 2.38 14.29
CA ALA A 256 15.00 1.01 13.89
C ALA A 256 13.80 0.28 13.26
N ALA A 257 12.58 0.49 13.78
CA ALA A 257 11.37 -0.10 13.21
C ALA A 257 11.09 0.43 11.80
N VAL A 258 11.25 1.74 11.58
CA VAL A 258 11.17 2.35 10.23
C VAL A 258 12.25 1.77 9.32
N GLY A 259 13.50 1.70 9.79
CA GLY A 259 14.60 1.14 9.01
C GLY A 259 14.33 -0.30 8.59
N MET A 260 13.84 -1.15 9.50
CA MET A 260 13.47 -2.52 9.20
C MET A 260 12.25 -2.63 8.26
N THR A 261 11.28 -1.73 8.40
CA THR A 261 10.07 -1.70 7.56
C THR A 261 10.41 -1.39 6.09
N TYR A 262 11.30 -0.44 5.84
CA TYR A 262 11.60 0.03 4.48
C TYR A 262 12.87 -0.57 3.88
N PHE A 263 13.84 -1.00 4.68
CA PHE A 263 15.18 -1.36 4.20
C PHE A 263 15.66 -2.76 4.59
N LEU A 264 14.87 -3.57 5.29
CA LEU A 264 15.23 -4.97 5.56
C LEU A 264 14.27 -5.91 4.80
N PHE A 265 14.79 -6.60 3.79
CA PHE A 265 14.09 -7.56 2.95
C PHE A 265 14.58 -8.99 3.23
N SER A 266 13.87 -10.00 2.73
CA SER A 266 14.31 -11.39 2.88
C SER A 266 15.65 -11.65 2.16
N PRO A 267 16.48 -12.57 2.69
CA PRO A 267 17.72 -12.98 2.01
C PRO A 267 17.43 -13.55 0.61
N VAL A 268 18.36 -13.29 -0.32
CA VAL A 268 18.35 -13.80 -1.69
C VAL A 268 19.70 -14.46 -1.94
N LEU A 269 19.72 -15.79 -1.84
CA LEU A 269 20.93 -16.61 -1.97
C LEU A 269 21.08 -17.26 -3.35
N GLN A 270 20.04 -17.19 -4.18
CA GLN A 270 20.07 -17.65 -5.57
C GLN A 270 19.42 -16.59 -6.44
N ASP A 271 20.09 -16.25 -7.55
CA ASP A 271 19.58 -15.27 -8.49
C ASP A 271 18.27 -15.72 -9.13
N GLY A 272 17.34 -14.78 -9.29
CA GLY A 272 15.98 -15.06 -9.80
C GLY A 272 15.02 -15.69 -8.78
N VAL A 273 15.50 -16.16 -7.62
CA VAL A 273 14.65 -16.83 -6.61
C VAL A 273 14.34 -15.88 -5.46
N VAL A 274 13.08 -15.46 -5.39
CA VAL A 274 12.65 -14.38 -4.50
C VAL A 274 11.57 -14.86 -3.55
N PHE A 275 11.92 -14.94 -2.26
CA PHE A 275 10.94 -15.17 -1.20
C PHE A 275 10.25 -13.87 -0.79
N THR A 276 9.02 -13.98 -0.31
CA THR A 276 8.13 -12.82 -0.14
C THR A 276 8.49 -12.00 1.10
N ALA A 277 9.22 -10.91 0.88
CA ALA A 277 9.31 -9.72 1.74
C ALA A 277 10.07 -8.61 0.99
N ARG A 278 9.80 -8.42 -0.31
CA ARG A 278 10.83 -7.91 -1.23
C ARG A 278 10.57 -6.55 -1.84
N SER A 279 9.48 -5.84 -1.52
CA SER A 279 9.19 -4.67 -2.33
C SER A 279 8.64 -3.47 -1.62
N MET A 280 9.38 -2.36 -1.75
CA MET A 280 8.82 -1.04 -1.58
C MET A 280 7.87 -0.67 -2.71
N PHE A 281 7.89 -1.38 -3.87
CA PHE A 281 7.07 -1.14 -5.08
C PHE A 281 5.63 -0.71 -4.81
N THR A 282 5.01 -1.32 -3.80
CA THR A 282 3.62 -1.03 -3.40
C THR A 282 3.40 0.42 -2.95
N ALA A 283 4.42 1.14 -2.49
CA ALA A 283 4.29 2.50 -1.98
C ALA A 283 3.72 3.51 -3.00
N TRP A 284 4.01 3.32 -4.30
CA TRP A 284 3.43 4.13 -5.36
C TRP A 284 2.61 3.32 -6.37
N ALA A 285 2.97 2.05 -6.62
CA ALA A 285 2.26 1.20 -7.57
C ALA A 285 0.91 0.70 -7.05
N SER A 286 0.62 0.88 -5.76
CA SER A 286 -0.69 0.57 -5.17
C SER A 286 -1.15 1.71 -4.25
N PRO A 287 -1.77 2.77 -4.78
CA PRO A 287 -2.30 3.87 -3.98
C PRO A 287 -3.25 3.40 -2.87
N THR A 288 -4.05 2.35 -3.14
CA THR A 288 -4.93 1.73 -2.14
C THR A 288 -4.16 1.16 -0.95
N GLN A 289 -3.03 0.49 -1.19
CA GLN A 289 -2.20 -0.07 -0.12
C GLN A 289 -1.60 1.03 0.75
N THR A 290 -1.04 2.08 0.13
CA THR A 290 -0.43 3.21 0.84
C THR A 290 -1.46 3.98 1.67
N PHE A 291 -2.62 4.25 1.09
CA PHE A 291 -3.73 4.92 1.77
C PHE A 291 -4.26 4.09 2.94
N GLY A 292 -4.54 2.80 2.71
CA GLY A 292 -4.98 1.88 3.76
C GLY A 292 -3.96 1.73 4.90
N ALA A 293 -2.67 1.63 4.58
CA ALA A 293 -1.60 1.53 5.58
C ALA A 293 -1.54 2.79 6.47
N LEU A 294 -1.65 3.98 5.86
CA LEU A 294 -1.71 5.25 6.59
C LEU A 294 -2.91 5.28 7.54
N LEU A 295 -4.11 4.92 7.08
CA LEU A 295 -5.32 4.91 7.91
C LEU A 295 -5.27 3.87 9.02
N PHE A 296 -4.55 2.76 8.79
CA PHE A 296 -4.45 1.66 9.75
C PHE A 296 -3.47 1.95 10.91
N ALA A 297 -2.39 2.68 10.67
CA ALA A 297 -1.43 3.03 11.72
C ALA A 297 -2.04 3.76 12.95
N PRO A 298 -2.90 4.80 12.80
CA PRO A 298 -3.57 5.43 13.93
C PRO A 298 -4.62 4.54 14.61
N VAL A 299 -5.23 3.58 13.90
CA VAL A 299 -6.08 2.55 14.52
C VAL A 299 -5.28 1.76 15.54
N VAL A 300 -4.08 1.30 15.17
CA VAL A 300 -3.17 0.62 16.10
C VAL A 300 -2.77 1.55 17.24
N LEU A 301 -2.40 2.81 16.98
CA LEU A 301 -2.07 3.78 18.04
C LEU A 301 -3.21 3.97 19.06
N ILE A 302 -4.45 4.05 18.60
CA ILE A 302 -5.66 4.17 19.42
C ILE A 302 -5.85 2.94 20.30
N LEU A 303 -5.70 1.74 19.75
CA LEU A 303 -5.87 0.48 20.50
C LEU A 303 -4.80 0.31 21.59
N LEU A 304 -3.65 0.97 21.42
CA LEU A 304 -2.60 1.07 22.44
C LEU A 304 -2.90 2.15 23.50
N ALA A 305 -3.84 3.06 23.26
CA ALA A 305 -4.19 4.19 24.12
C ALA A 305 -5.41 3.91 25.04
N GLY A 306 -5.69 4.85 25.95
CA GLY A 306 -6.68 4.72 27.03
C GLY A 306 -8.17 4.87 26.63
N ARG A 307 -9.05 4.95 27.65
CA ARG A 307 -10.49 4.64 27.59
C ARG A 307 -11.45 5.82 27.35
N SER A 308 -11.09 6.83 26.55
CA SER A 308 -12.02 7.96 26.33
C SER A 308 -13.13 7.60 25.33
N ARG A 309 -14.29 8.27 25.43
CA ARG A 309 -15.39 8.12 24.44
C ARG A 309 -14.97 8.63 23.05
N GLY A 310 -14.20 9.72 22.98
CA GLY A 310 -13.74 10.30 21.70
C GLY A 310 -12.84 9.35 20.91
N VAL A 311 -12.04 8.53 21.59
CA VAL A 311 -11.20 7.50 20.95
C VAL A 311 -12.03 6.48 20.16
N TRP A 312 -13.22 6.10 20.66
CA TRP A 312 -14.11 5.18 19.94
C TRP A 312 -14.72 5.79 18.68
N VAL A 313 -14.98 7.10 18.68
CA VAL A 313 -15.44 7.82 17.48
C VAL A 313 -14.33 7.83 16.43
N ALA A 314 -13.11 8.20 16.79
CA ALA A 314 -11.96 8.19 15.89
C ALA A 314 -11.70 6.77 15.33
N LEU A 315 -11.79 5.75 16.18
CA LEU A 315 -11.67 4.35 15.77
C LEU A 315 -12.74 3.96 14.75
N GLY A 316 -14.01 4.28 15.03
CA GLY A 316 -15.12 3.97 14.13
C GLY A 316 -14.98 4.64 12.76
N VAL A 317 -14.60 5.91 12.72
CA VAL A 317 -14.35 6.66 11.48
C VAL A 317 -13.22 6.03 10.67
N LEU A 318 -12.07 5.73 11.30
CA LEU A 318 -10.94 5.11 10.62
C LEU A 318 -11.26 3.69 10.12
N LEU A 319 -11.93 2.86 10.92
CA LEU A 319 -12.33 1.51 10.52
C LEU A 319 -13.36 1.52 9.38
N LEU A 320 -14.32 2.46 9.40
CA LEU A 320 -15.28 2.62 8.32
C LEU A 320 -14.59 3.05 7.03
N ALA A 321 -13.65 3.99 7.08
CA ALA A 321 -12.85 4.38 5.92
C ALA A 321 -11.99 3.22 5.38
N LEU A 322 -11.45 2.37 6.27
CA LEU A 322 -10.67 1.20 5.88
C LEU A 322 -11.45 0.17 5.03
N THR A 323 -12.78 0.13 5.15
CA THR A 323 -13.63 -0.79 4.36
C THR A 323 -13.44 -0.61 2.85
N GLY A 324 -13.32 0.62 2.38
CA GLY A 324 -13.09 0.95 0.98
C GLY A 324 -11.68 1.40 0.64
N ALA A 325 -10.83 1.75 1.63
CA ALA A 325 -9.44 2.15 1.39
C ALA A 325 -8.58 0.95 0.99
N LYS A 326 -8.57 -0.08 1.85
CA LYS A 326 -7.95 -1.39 1.64
C LYS A 326 -8.46 -2.34 2.71
N ALA A 327 -9.52 -3.08 2.41
CA ALA A 327 -10.19 -3.92 3.39
C ALA A 327 -9.32 -5.07 3.92
N THR A 328 -8.19 -5.40 3.28
CA THR A 328 -7.25 -6.43 3.74
C THR A 328 -6.73 -6.18 5.16
N PHE A 329 -6.69 -4.92 5.64
CA PHE A 329 -6.31 -4.60 7.01
C PHE A 329 -7.33 -5.03 8.07
N LEU A 330 -8.61 -5.13 7.73
CA LEU A 330 -9.69 -5.46 8.66
C LEU A 330 -9.64 -6.91 9.18
N PRO A 331 -9.51 -7.96 8.34
CA PRO A 331 -9.36 -9.34 8.83
C PRO A 331 -8.05 -9.54 9.59
N LEU A 332 -6.98 -8.83 9.22
CA LEU A 332 -5.72 -8.85 9.96
C LEU A 332 -5.92 -8.33 11.38
N LEU A 333 -6.55 -7.15 11.50
CA LEU A 333 -6.89 -6.56 12.80
C LEU A 333 -7.79 -7.48 13.61
N LEU A 334 -8.83 -8.04 13.00
CA LEU A 334 -9.76 -8.96 13.67
C LEU A 334 -9.01 -10.16 14.26
N ALA A 335 -8.12 -10.78 13.50
CA ALA A 335 -7.31 -11.90 13.99
C ALA A 335 -6.42 -11.49 15.17
N GLY A 336 -5.75 -10.33 15.09
CA GLY A 336 -4.97 -9.79 16.20
C GLY A 336 -5.81 -9.52 17.46
N LEU A 337 -6.99 -8.94 17.30
CA LEU A 337 -7.92 -8.67 18.40
C LEU A 337 -8.44 -9.96 19.04
N LEU A 338 -8.78 -10.97 18.25
CA LEU A 338 -9.21 -12.28 18.73
C LEU A 338 -8.11 -12.99 19.52
N ILE A 339 -6.85 -12.89 19.07
CA ILE A 339 -5.70 -13.42 19.81
C ILE A 339 -5.55 -12.70 21.15
N VAL A 340 -5.69 -11.38 21.20
CA VAL A 340 -5.67 -10.64 22.47
C VAL A 340 -6.80 -11.10 23.40
N VAL A 341 -8.02 -11.24 22.89
CA VAL A 341 -9.17 -11.73 23.66
C VAL A 341 -8.89 -13.14 24.20
N ALA A 342 -8.39 -14.04 23.37
CA ALA A 342 -8.07 -15.41 23.75
C ALA A 342 -6.97 -15.47 24.82
N VAL A 343 -5.86 -14.76 24.63
CA VAL A 343 -4.77 -14.68 25.62
C VAL A 343 -5.28 -14.16 26.95
N ARG A 344 -6.10 -13.09 26.95
CA ARG A 344 -6.63 -12.50 28.19
C ARG A 344 -7.69 -13.37 28.85
N TRP A 345 -8.52 -14.06 28.07
CA TRP A 345 -9.44 -15.06 28.59
C TRP A 345 -8.67 -16.17 29.31
N VAL A 346 -7.62 -16.72 28.69
CA VAL A 346 -6.85 -17.83 29.26
C VAL A 346 -6.05 -17.39 30.50
N VAL A 347 -5.35 -16.25 30.42
CA VAL A 347 -4.46 -15.75 31.48
C VAL A 347 -5.23 -15.13 32.65
N GLU A 348 -6.28 -14.36 32.37
CA GLU A 348 -6.99 -13.58 33.41
C GLU A 348 -8.38 -14.11 33.75
N ARG A 349 -8.87 -15.13 33.02
CA ARG A 349 -10.21 -15.71 33.17
C ARG A 349 -11.34 -14.67 33.09
N ARG A 350 -11.11 -13.56 32.38
CA ARG A 350 -12.08 -12.48 32.15
C ARG A 350 -12.10 -12.09 30.69
N ALA A 351 -13.30 -11.86 30.18
CA ALA A 351 -13.52 -11.34 28.84
C ALA A 351 -13.24 -9.83 28.82
N PRO A 352 -12.20 -9.34 28.12
CA PRO A 352 -11.87 -7.93 28.17
C PRO A 352 -12.79 -7.12 27.24
N GLY A 353 -13.85 -6.53 27.80
CA GLY A 353 -14.91 -5.86 27.05
C GLY A 353 -14.45 -4.86 25.98
N ARG A 354 -13.35 -4.12 26.21
CA ARG A 354 -12.78 -3.20 25.21
C ARG A 354 -12.30 -3.91 23.94
N TRP A 355 -11.66 -5.07 24.08
CA TRP A 355 -11.08 -5.78 22.94
C TRP A 355 -12.18 -6.52 22.18
N LEU A 356 -13.19 -7.04 22.90
CA LEU A 356 -14.41 -7.56 22.30
C LEU A 356 -15.18 -6.49 21.53
N ALA A 357 -15.34 -5.29 22.09
CA ALA A 357 -16.00 -4.18 21.38
C ALA A 357 -15.22 -3.79 20.12
N ALA A 358 -13.89 -3.66 20.19
CA ALA A 358 -13.06 -3.40 19.02
C ALA A 358 -13.18 -4.51 17.96
N ALA A 359 -13.19 -5.78 18.40
CA ALA A 359 -13.38 -6.92 17.51
C ALA A 359 -14.76 -6.90 16.85
N GLY A 360 -15.81 -6.57 17.59
CA GLY A 360 -17.17 -6.42 17.08
C GLY A 360 -17.29 -5.32 16.02
N VAL A 361 -16.75 -4.12 16.30
CA VAL A 361 -16.74 -3.02 15.32
C VAL A 361 -15.93 -3.40 14.08
N THR A 362 -14.78 -4.06 14.26
CA THR A 362 -13.95 -4.54 13.15
C THR A 362 -14.69 -5.58 12.31
N LEU A 363 -15.38 -6.53 12.95
CA LEU A 363 -16.19 -7.54 12.28
C LEU A 363 -17.31 -6.89 11.46
N VAL A 364 -18.03 -5.90 12.02
CA VAL A 364 -19.04 -5.14 11.26
C VAL A 364 -18.41 -4.48 10.04
N CYS A 365 -17.21 -3.90 10.17
CA CYS A 365 -16.50 -3.30 9.03
C CYS A 365 -16.07 -4.35 7.99
N VAL A 366 -15.66 -5.56 8.40
CA VAL A 366 -15.40 -6.68 7.47
C VAL A 366 -16.66 -7.03 6.69
N LEU A 367 -17.82 -7.10 7.36
CA LEU A 367 -19.10 -7.37 6.71
C LEU A 367 -19.50 -6.25 5.74
N ILE A 368 -19.32 -4.98 6.13
CA ILE A 368 -19.55 -3.83 5.23
C ILE A 368 -18.64 -3.93 4.00
N ALA A 369 -17.35 -4.19 4.18
CA ALA A 369 -16.43 -4.36 3.06
C ALA A 369 -16.91 -5.48 2.12
N GLN A 370 -17.21 -6.67 2.66
CA GLN A 370 -17.60 -7.82 1.84
C GLN A 370 -18.93 -7.62 1.13
N PHE A 371 -19.95 -7.07 1.80
CA PHE A 371 -21.31 -7.02 1.25
C PHE A 371 -21.66 -5.70 0.57
N VAL A 372 -21.03 -4.59 0.94
CA VAL A 372 -21.33 -3.26 0.34
C VAL A 372 -20.26 -2.88 -0.67
N VAL A 373 -18.98 -2.90 -0.29
CA VAL A 373 -17.88 -2.47 -1.17
C VAL A 373 -17.62 -3.50 -2.27
N PHE A 374 -17.44 -4.77 -1.90
CA PHE A 374 -17.22 -5.86 -2.85
C PHE A 374 -18.52 -6.52 -3.32
N GLY A 375 -19.61 -6.35 -2.56
CA GLY A 375 -20.90 -7.04 -2.75
C GLY A 375 -20.76 -8.48 -3.20
N ARG A 376 -20.08 -9.23 -2.33
CA ARG A 376 -19.86 -10.67 -2.40
C ARG A 376 -18.82 -11.13 -3.43
N GLY A 377 -18.25 -10.21 -4.22
CA GLY A 377 -17.11 -10.50 -5.09
C GLY A 377 -15.87 -10.89 -4.29
N ALA A 378 -15.07 -11.80 -4.85
CA ALA A 378 -13.81 -12.24 -4.26
C ALA A 378 -12.59 -11.77 -5.06
N GLN A 379 -12.80 -11.18 -6.25
CA GLN A 379 -11.75 -10.74 -7.17
C GLN A 379 -10.72 -11.82 -7.47
N GLY A 380 -11.13 -13.10 -7.51
CA GLY A 380 -10.22 -14.22 -7.74
C GLY A 380 -9.38 -14.64 -6.52
N MET A 381 -9.58 -14.03 -5.34
CA MET A 381 -9.00 -14.54 -4.10
C MET A 381 -9.69 -15.86 -3.71
N ALA A 382 -8.90 -16.91 -3.52
CA ALA A 382 -9.40 -18.23 -3.13
C ALA A 382 -8.55 -18.84 -2.02
N VAL A 383 -9.11 -19.82 -1.30
CA VAL A 383 -8.35 -20.69 -0.42
C VAL A 383 -7.55 -21.65 -1.30
N ALA A 384 -6.24 -21.42 -1.41
CA ALA A 384 -5.34 -22.18 -2.26
C ALA A 384 -3.99 -22.33 -1.54
N PRO A 385 -3.87 -23.34 -0.64
CA PRO A 385 -2.65 -23.54 0.12
C PRO A 385 -1.42 -23.66 -0.78
N PHE A 386 -0.35 -23.01 -0.34
CA PHE A 386 0.96 -22.94 -1.00
C PHE A 386 0.94 -22.29 -2.39
N ALA A 387 -0.08 -21.48 -2.71
CA ALA A 387 -0.19 -20.75 -3.98
C ALA A 387 1.08 -19.97 -4.33
N THR A 388 1.57 -19.15 -3.40
CA THR A 388 2.81 -18.39 -3.59
C THR A 388 4.02 -19.30 -3.80
N MET A 389 4.10 -20.43 -3.10
CA MET A 389 5.22 -21.38 -3.28
C MET A 389 5.13 -22.10 -4.62
N ARG A 390 3.93 -22.31 -5.14
CA ARG A 390 3.71 -22.89 -6.46
C ARG A 390 4.14 -21.92 -7.56
N ALA A 391 3.79 -20.64 -7.44
CA ALA A 391 4.30 -19.60 -8.34
C ALA A 391 5.84 -19.51 -8.28
N LEU A 392 6.42 -19.52 -7.09
CA LEU A 392 7.87 -19.54 -6.88
C LEU A 392 8.51 -20.80 -7.50
N TRP A 393 7.92 -21.97 -7.32
CA TRP A 393 8.39 -23.21 -7.92
C TRP A 393 8.38 -23.15 -9.44
N GLY A 394 7.37 -22.52 -10.04
CA GLY A 394 7.34 -22.27 -11.49
C GLY A 394 8.56 -21.48 -11.98
N ALA A 395 8.94 -20.42 -11.24
CA ALA A 395 10.14 -19.66 -11.55
C ALA A 395 11.45 -20.45 -11.32
N VAL A 396 11.51 -21.25 -10.25
CA VAL A 396 12.69 -22.05 -9.89
C VAL A 396 12.92 -23.22 -10.84
N ALA A 397 11.86 -23.93 -11.19
CA ALA A 397 11.92 -25.17 -11.98
C ALA A 397 11.65 -24.95 -13.48
N GLY A 398 11.35 -23.72 -13.90
CA GLY A 398 11.01 -23.40 -15.29
C GLY A 398 9.68 -24.03 -15.73
N ILE A 399 8.72 -24.16 -14.82
CA ILE A 399 7.42 -24.78 -15.08
C ILE A 399 6.37 -23.68 -15.25
N GLU A 400 5.65 -23.72 -16.37
CA GLU A 400 4.55 -22.78 -16.66
C GLU A 400 3.17 -23.43 -16.49
N THR A 401 2.12 -22.61 -16.51
CA THR A 401 0.73 -23.08 -16.56
C THR A 401 0.46 -23.79 -17.90
N PRO A 402 -0.21 -24.95 -17.94
CA PRO A 402 -1.00 -25.55 -16.86
C PRO A 402 -0.23 -26.55 -15.98
N ALA A 403 1.02 -26.89 -16.31
CA ALA A 403 1.81 -27.88 -15.55
C ALA A 403 2.04 -27.48 -14.08
N LEU A 404 1.92 -26.18 -13.76
CA LEU A 404 1.92 -25.70 -12.38
C LEU A 404 0.79 -26.26 -11.51
N ALA A 405 -0.38 -26.54 -12.10
CA ALA A 405 -1.54 -27.07 -11.36
C ALA A 405 -1.26 -28.46 -10.76
N SER A 406 -0.40 -29.26 -11.41
CA SER A 406 -0.07 -30.64 -11.02
C SER A 406 1.21 -30.78 -10.18
N VAL A 407 1.76 -29.68 -9.65
CA VAL A 407 2.98 -29.72 -8.83
C VAL A 407 2.73 -30.48 -7.52
N SER A 408 3.61 -31.43 -7.20
CA SER A 408 3.52 -32.22 -5.96
C SER A 408 3.72 -31.36 -4.70
N LEU A 409 3.20 -31.83 -3.57
CA LEU A 409 3.24 -31.08 -2.31
C LEU A 409 4.65 -30.92 -1.71
N VAL A 410 5.58 -31.82 -2.04
CA VAL A 410 6.93 -31.85 -1.46
C VAL A 410 7.73 -30.57 -1.73
N PRO A 411 7.96 -30.12 -2.99
CA PRO A 411 8.68 -28.87 -3.24
C PRO A 411 7.95 -27.67 -2.63
N LEU A 412 6.62 -27.67 -2.61
CA LEU A 412 5.82 -26.58 -2.03
C LEU A 412 6.01 -26.48 -0.51
N ALA A 413 6.00 -27.62 0.18
CA ALA A 413 6.22 -27.68 1.62
C ALA A 413 7.65 -27.24 1.98
N VAL A 414 8.65 -27.72 1.23
CA VAL A 414 10.06 -27.33 1.43
C VAL A 414 10.26 -25.83 1.19
N LEU A 415 9.74 -25.29 0.08
CA LEU A 415 9.80 -23.86 -0.20
C LEU A 415 9.03 -23.03 0.86
N THR A 416 7.95 -23.56 1.42
CA THR A 416 7.25 -22.92 2.54
C THR A 416 8.16 -22.82 3.77
N LEU A 417 8.90 -23.90 4.11
CA LEU A 417 9.84 -23.88 5.23
C LEU A 417 10.97 -22.87 4.99
N VAL A 418 11.52 -22.82 3.78
CA VAL A 418 12.53 -21.80 3.40
C VAL A 418 11.95 -20.40 3.47
N HIS A 419 10.70 -20.21 3.01
CA HIS A 419 10.02 -18.93 3.11
C HIS A 419 9.87 -18.48 4.57
N LEU A 420 9.39 -19.36 5.46
CA LEU A 420 9.27 -19.05 6.90
C LEU A 420 10.62 -18.75 7.53
N PHE A 421 11.69 -19.45 7.11
CA PHE A 421 13.06 -19.14 7.52
C PHE A 421 13.48 -17.74 7.04
N CYS A 422 13.21 -17.38 5.79
CA CYS A 422 13.46 -16.03 5.25
C CYS A 422 12.70 -14.94 6.03
N LEU A 423 11.47 -15.21 6.48
CA LEU A 423 10.74 -14.29 7.36
C LEU A 423 11.37 -14.20 8.75
N ALA A 424 11.88 -15.30 9.30
CA ALA A 424 12.65 -15.31 10.54
C ALA A 424 13.97 -14.52 10.43
N CYS A 425 14.57 -14.42 9.24
CA CYS A 425 15.72 -13.52 9.01
C CYS A 425 15.37 -12.04 9.17
N VAL A 426 14.15 -11.65 8.77
CA VAL A 426 13.70 -10.26 8.87
C VAL A 426 13.15 -9.94 10.26
N TRP A 427 12.29 -10.80 10.81
CA TRP A 427 11.53 -10.54 12.04
C TRP A 427 11.88 -11.45 13.22
N GLY A 428 12.96 -12.22 13.14
CA GLY A 428 13.40 -13.15 14.19
C GLY A 428 13.65 -12.50 15.56
N GLY A 429 13.84 -11.17 15.59
CA GLY A 429 13.88 -10.37 16.81
C GLY A 429 12.70 -10.60 17.77
N VAL A 430 11.54 -11.02 17.23
CA VAL A 430 10.34 -11.38 18.01
C VAL A 430 10.65 -12.45 19.07
N ALA A 431 11.58 -13.37 18.80
CA ALA A 431 11.98 -14.40 19.76
C ALA A 431 12.55 -13.83 21.07
N GLY A 432 13.03 -12.57 21.04
CA GLY A 432 13.51 -11.87 22.22
C GLY A 432 12.40 -11.40 23.18
N LEU A 433 11.14 -11.32 22.75
CA LEU A 433 10.05 -10.75 23.56
C LEU A 433 9.80 -11.50 24.88
N GLY A 434 10.03 -12.82 24.93
CA GLY A 434 9.80 -13.61 26.15
C GLY A 434 8.35 -13.48 26.63
N ARG A 435 8.12 -13.09 27.89
CA ARG A 435 6.76 -12.89 28.43
C ARG A 435 6.01 -11.70 27.82
N LEU A 436 6.72 -10.76 27.18
CA LEU A 436 6.08 -9.60 26.54
C LEU A 436 5.14 -10.00 25.41
N VAL A 437 5.26 -11.22 24.84
CA VAL A 437 4.31 -11.72 23.83
C VAL A 437 2.88 -11.82 24.35
N LEU A 438 2.70 -11.94 25.68
CA LEU A 438 1.39 -12.02 26.32
C LEU A 438 0.79 -10.64 26.60
N GLU A 439 1.59 -9.57 26.49
CA GLU A 439 1.10 -8.21 26.66
C GLU A 439 0.15 -7.85 25.51
N PRO A 440 -1.04 -7.27 25.77
CA PRO A 440 -2.04 -7.02 24.73
C PRO A 440 -1.51 -6.29 23.49
N PRO A 441 -0.67 -5.24 23.63
CA PRO A 441 -0.02 -4.61 22.47
C PRO A 441 0.75 -5.58 21.58
N MET A 442 1.60 -6.43 22.16
CA MET A 442 2.43 -7.36 21.40
C MET A 442 1.60 -8.51 20.85
N ALA A 443 0.68 -9.06 21.65
CA ALA A 443 -0.24 -10.09 21.19
C ALA A 443 -1.08 -9.61 19.98
N LEU A 444 -1.49 -8.34 19.96
CA LEU A 444 -2.16 -7.71 18.82
C LEU A 444 -1.24 -7.72 17.58
N LEU A 445 -0.03 -7.15 17.68
CA LEU A 445 0.89 -7.06 16.55
C LEU A 445 1.28 -8.44 16.00
N LEU A 446 1.57 -9.38 16.89
CA LEU A 446 1.94 -10.76 16.54
C LEU A 446 0.76 -11.52 15.94
N GLY A 447 -0.45 -11.30 16.44
CA GLY A 447 -1.65 -11.92 15.90
C GLY A 447 -2.02 -11.42 14.50
N MET A 448 -1.89 -10.11 14.27
CA MET A 448 -1.97 -9.55 12.90
C MET A 448 -0.89 -10.17 12.02
N GLY A 449 0.37 -10.20 12.49
CA GLY A 449 1.50 -10.78 11.77
C GLY A 449 1.28 -12.24 11.38
N ALA A 450 0.82 -13.07 12.32
CA ALA A 450 0.50 -14.47 12.08
C ALA A 450 -0.61 -14.63 11.04
N ALA A 451 -1.65 -13.78 11.08
CA ALA A 451 -2.70 -13.77 10.07
C ALA A 451 -2.19 -13.35 8.68
N GLY A 452 -1.28 -12.38 8.60
CA GLY A 452 -0.67 -11.95 7.34
C GLY A 452 0.20 -13.04 6.70
N ILE A 453 1.03 -13.72 7.51
CA ILE A 453 1.81 -14.88 7.07
C ILE A 453 0.88 -16.03 6.68
N GLY A 454 -0.13 -16.31 7.50
CA GLY A 454 -1.13 -17.35 7.23
C GLY A 454 -1.86 -17.11 5.91
N ALA A 455 -2.28 -15.87 5.63
CA ALA A 455 -2.92 -15.50 4.37
C ALA A 455 -1.99 -15.72 3.16
N ALA A 456 -0.71 -15.36 3.27
CA ALA A 456 0.26 -15.56 2.19
C ALA A 456 0.53 -17.06 1.89
N VAL A 457 0.34 -17.95 2.87
CA VAL A 457 0.53 -19.39 2.69
C VAL A 457 -0.78 -20.11 2.33
N MET A 458 -1.93 -19.67 2.84
CA MET A 458 -3.21 -20.37 2.71
C MET A 458 -4.09 -19.86 1.57
N LEU A 459 -3.92 -18.61 1.14
CA LEU A 459 -4.71 -18.00 0.07
C LEU A 459 -3.91 -17.95 -1.23
N GLY A 460 -4.63 -17.91 -2.35
CA GLY A 460 -4.06 -17.70 -3.67
C GLY A 460 -4.92 -16.75 -4.49
N HIS A 461 -4.26 -16.04 -5.39
CA HIS A 461 -4.89 -15.11 -6.31
C HIS A 461 -4.11 -15.13 -7.64
N PRO A 462 -4.76 -15.02 -8.82
CA PRO A 462 -4.09 -15.13 -10.12
C PRO A 462 -2.93 -14.14 -10.35
N ALA A 463 -2.98 -13.00 -9.67
CA ALA A 463 -1.96 -11.96 -9.66
C ALA A 463 -1.17 -11.84 -8.34
N GLU A 464 -1.09 -12.91 -7.53
CA GLU A 464 -0.34 -12.96 -6.25
C GLU A 464 -0.79 -11.90 -5.21
N SER A 465 -2.06 -11.46 -5.26
CA SER A 465 -2.56 -10.40 -4.39
C SER A 465 -2.71 -10.80 -2.92
N GLN A 466 -2.59 -12.09 -2.57
CA GLN A 466 -2.50 -12.56 -1.19
C GLN A 466 -1.27 -11.97 -0.46
N LEU A 467 -0.23 -11.55 -1.19
CA LEU A 467 0.97 -10.97 -0.59
C LEU A 467 0.74 -9.58 0.03
N TYR A 468 -0.34 -8.89 -0.36
CA TYR A 468 -0.70 -7.60 0.26
C TYR A 468 -1.11 -7.75 1.74
N PHE A 469 -1.54 -8.94 2.18
CA PHE A 469 -1.77 -9.21 3.61
C PHE A 469 -0.44 -9.18 4.40
N LEU A 470 0.62 -9.76 3.84
CA LEU A 470 1.96 -9.76 4.45
C LEU A 470 2.57 -8.35 4.45
N GLU A 471 2.46 -7.63 3.33
CA GLU A 471 2.93 -6.24 3.24
C GLU A 471 2.18 -5.31 4.21
N GLY A 472 0.88 -5.55 4.44
CA GLY A 472 0.09 -4.78 5.40
C GLY A 472 0.57 -4.92 6.85
N VAL A 473 1.08 -6.10 7.24
CA VAL A 473 1.51 -6.37 8.62
C VAL A 473 2.99 -6.08 8.88
N ARG A 474 3.78 -5.90 7.82
CA ARG A 474 5.23 -5.68 7.87
C ARG A 474 5.66 -4.61 8.89
N PRO A 475 5.08 -3.39 8.93
CA PRO A 475 5.50 -2.39 9.91
C PRO A 475 5.34 -2.86 11.36
N TYR A 476 4.28 -3.62 11.65
CA TYR A 476 3.95 -4.09 12.99
C TYR A 476 4.85 -5.26 13.43
N LEU A 477 5.16 -6.17 12.51
CA LEU A 477 6.16 -7.22 12.75
C LEU A 477 7.56 -6.64 12.95
N SER A 478 7.92 -5.60 12.19
CA SER A 478 9.18 -4.86 12.37
C SER A 478 9.25 -4.19 13.76
N ILE A 479 8.16 -3.57 14.21
CA ILE A 479 8.09 -3.01 15.58
C ILE A 479 8.26 -4.11 16.63
N ALA A 480 7.55 -5.23 16.51
CA ALA A 480 7.64 -6.34 17.46
C ALA A 480 9.05 -6.96 17.49
N ALA A 481 9.67 -7.13 16.33
CA ALA A 481 11.03 -7.65 16.19
C ALA A 481 12.06 -6.74 16.87
N VAL A 482 11.99 -5.43 16.63
CA VAL A 482 12.84 -4.44 17.30
C VAL A 482 12.61 -4.47 18.81
N CYS A 483 11.36 -4.49 19.28
CA CYS A 483 11.06 -4.56 20.71
C CYS A 483 11.66 -5.82 21.36
N GLY A 484 11.60 -6.97 20.68
CA GLY A 484 12.22 -8.20 21.18
C GLY A 484 13.75 -8.14 21.26
N VAL A 485 14.42 -7.55 20.27
CA VAL A 485 15.86 -7.29 20.32
C VAL A 485 16.20 -6.36 21.49
N LEU A 486 15.41 -5.30 21.70
CA LEU A 486 15.67 -4.35 22.79
C LEU A 486 15.41 -4.95 24.17
N ALA A 487 14.35 -5.73 24.33
CA ALA A 487 14.01 -6.38 25.60
C ALA A 487 15.14 -7.30 26.09
N ARG A 488 15.77 -8.06 25.18
CA ARG A 488 16.93 -8.90 25.52
C ARG A 488 18.24 -8.13 25.58
N GLY A 489 18.44 -7.14 24.71
CA GLY A 489 19.66 -6.31 24.73
C GLY A 489 19.78 -5.41 25.96
N ALA A 490 18.68 -5.13 26.65
CA ALA A 490 18.67 -4.36 27.91
C ALA A 490 19.28 -5.14 29.08
N THR A 491 19.20 -6.47 29.08
CA THR A 491 19.74 -7.32 30.15
C THR A 491 21.21 -7.71 29.92
N MET A 492 21.90 -7.07 28.96
CA MET A 492 23.20 -7.50 28.46
C MET A 492 24.29 -6.44 28.60
N ASN A 493 25.48 -6.88 28.98
CA ASN A 493 26.66 -6.03 29.12
C ASN A 493 27.22 -5.57 27.75
N THR A 494 27.96 -4.46 27.72
CA THR A 494 28.62 -3.88 26.54
C THR A 494 29.33 -4.87 25.60
N PRO A 495 30.14 -5.85 26.08
CA PRO A 495 30.80 -6.81 25.18
C PRO A 495 29.82 -7.66 24.35
N TRP A 496 28.59 -7.88 24.83
CA TRP A 496 27.58 -8.59 24.05
C TRP A 496 27.07 -7.78 22.86
N ARG A 497 26.97 -6.46 23.01
CA ARG A 497 26.57 -5.57 21.90
C ARG A 497 27.59 -5.61 20.77
N ALA A 498 28.88 -5.58 21.12
CA ALA A 498 29.96 -5.75 20.15
C ALA A 498 29.90 -7.13 19.45
N ARG A 499 29.62 -8.21 20.21
CA ARG A 499 29.40 -9.55 19.64
C ARG A 499 28.20 -9.62 18.70
N ALA A 500 27.09 -8.97 19.02
CA ALA A 500 25.91 -8.94 18.15
C ALA A 500 26.20 -8.26 16.80
N VAL A 501 26.97 -7.17 16.81
CA VAL A 501 27.48 -6.56 15.56
C VAL A 501 28.37 -7.55 14.82
N GLY A 502 29.31 -8.21 15.52
CA GLY A 502 30.15 -9.26 14.94
C GLY A 502 29.35 -10.39 14.26
N TRP A 503 28.30 -10.89 14.91
CA TRP A 503 27.41 -11.91 14.34
C TRP A 503 26.61 -11.40 13.13
N THR A 504 26.19 -10.14 13.15
CA THR A 504 25.50 -9.52 12.00
C THR A 504 26.44 -9.40 10.80
N VAL A 505 27.68 -8.97 11.03
CA VAL A 505 28.72 -8.89 9.99
C VAL A 505 29.07 -10.29 9.47
N LEU A 506 29.20 -11.28 10.36
CA LEU A 506 29.44 -12.67 9.97
C LEU A 506 28.29 -13.20 9.12
N GLY A 507 27.04 -12.94 9.51
CA GLY A 507 25.86 -13.32 8.74
C GLY A 507 25.88 -12.69 7.35
N ALA A 508 26.18 -11.39 7.25
CA ALA A 508 26.30 -10.73 5.96
C ALA A 508 27.40 -11.36 5.08
N GLY A 509 28.58 -11.62 5.65
CA GLY A 509 29.69 -12.29 4.95
C GLY A 509 29.31 -13.70 4.49
N ALA A 510 28.63 -14.48 5.33
CA ALA A 510 28.18 -15.82 5.00
C ALA A 510 27.06 -15.83 3.94
N ALA A 511 26.15 -14.84 3.91
CA ALA A 511 25.18 -14.71 2.82
C ALA A 511 25.85 -14.35 1.49
N VAL A 512 26.86 -13.46 1.49
CA VAL A 512 27.65 -13.16 0.30
C VAL A 512 28.38 -14.40 -0.19
N ALA A 513 29.07 -15.12 0.71
CA ALA A 513 29.76 -16.36 0.36
C ALA A 513 28.79 -17.42 -0.18
N ALA A 514 27.66 -17.65 0.49
CA ALA A 514 26.64 -18.62 0.06
C ALA A 514 26.05 -18.29 -1.31
N ALA A 515 25.89 -17.01 -1.65
CA ALA A 515 25.43 -16.59 -2.97
C ALA A 515 26.45 -16.81 -4.09
N GLN A 516 27.73 -17.08 -3.78
CA GLN A 516 28.77 -17.41 -4.75
C GLN A 516 29.01 -18.92 -4.89
N VAL A 517 28.42 -19.75 -4.01
CA VAL A 517 28.61 -21.19 -4.07
C VAL A 517 27.63 -21.78 -5.08
N GLU A 518 28.17 -22.38 -6.14
CA GLU A 518 27.36 -23.21 -7.03
C GLU A 518 27.06 -24.55 -6.36
N VAL A 519 25.78 -24.81 -6.11
CA VAL A 519 25.31 -26.09 -5.61
C VAL A 519 24.99 -26.99 -6.80
N ALA A 520 25.66 -28.13 -6.91
CA ALA A 520 25.27 -29.18 -7.85
C ALA A 520 24.01 -29.90 -7.34
N GLY A 521 23.10 -30.26 -8.26
CA GLY A 521 21.88 -31.00 -7.91
C GLY A 521 20.64 -30.51 -8.67
N SER A 522 19.49 -31.01 -8.24
CA SER A 522 18.16 -30.62 -8.70
C SER A 522 17.87 -29.14 -8.46
N ALA A 523 16.87 -28.58 -9.18
CA ALA A 523 16.47 -27.19 -8.99
C ALA A 523 16.06 -26.88 -7.53
N LEU A 524 15.46 -27.85 -6.83
CA LEU A 524 15.11 -27.71 -5.43
C LEU A 524 16.36 -27.67 -4.53
N GLU A 525 17.33 -28.56 -4.75
CA GLU A 525 18.58 -28.58 -3.96
C GLU A 525 19.37 -27.29 -4.12
N ARG A 526 19.46 -26.75 -5.35
CA ARG A 526 20.12 -25.47 -5.63
C ARG A 526 19.53 -24.32 -4.82
N VAL A 527 18.22 -24.30 -4.66
CA VAL A 527 17.54 -23.29 -3.85
C VAL A 527 17.74 -23.57 -2.36
N VAL A 528 17.54 -24.81 -1.92
CA VAL A 528 17.34 -25.13 -0.49
C VAL A 528 18.65 -25.27 0.28
N VAL A 529 19.69 -25.85 -0.33
CA VAL A 529 20.97 -26.14 0.34
C VAL A 529 21.61 -24.89 0.94
N PRO A 530 21.70 -23.74 0.22
CA PRO A 530 22.23 -22.51 0.81
C PRO A 530 21.48 -22.10 2.08
N TYR A 531 20.14 -22.10 2.08
CA TYR A 531 19.36 -21.75 3.27
C TYR A 531 19.50 -22.79 4.39
N LEU A 532 19.62 -24.07 4.07
CA LEU A 532 19.81 -25.14 5.07
C LEU A 532 21.12 -24.96 5.84
N VAL A 533 22.23 -24.67 5.16
CA VAL A 533 23.53 -24.42 5.79
C VAL A 533 23.44 -23.26 6.77
N LEU A 534 22.78 -22.17 6.35
CA LEU A 534 22.59 -20.99 7.19
C LEU A 534 21.65 -21.26 8.37
N ALA A 535 20.60 -22.07 8.17
CA ALA A 535 19.68 -22.49 9.22
C ALA A 535 20.38 -23.35 10.28
N VAL A 536 21.22 -24.31 9.87
CA VAL A 536 22.03 -25.11 10.78
C VAL A 536 22.97 -24.21 11.60
N ALA A 537 23.68 -23.28 10.95
CA ALA A 537 24.53 -22.32 11.66
C ALA A 537 23.76 -21.49 12.69
N ALA A 538 22.55 -21.02 12.34
CA ALA A 538 21.69 -20.28 13.26
C ALA A 538 21.21 -21.14 14.44
N VAL A 539 20.87 -22.42 14.22
CA VAL A 539 20.50 -23.36 15.29
C VAL A 539 21.68 -23.64 16.21
N VAL A 540 22.87 -23.88 15.67
CA VAL A 540 24.10 -24.09 16.46
C VAL A 540 24.40 -22.84 17.31
N LEU A 541 24.33 -21.64 16.71
CA LEU A 541 24.51 -20.40 17.46
C LEU A 541 23.42 -20.15 18.49
N TRP A 542 22.18 -20.56 18.23
CA TRP A 542 21.13 -20.49 19.24
C TRP A 542 21.47 -21.38 20.45
N ARG A 543 21.96 -22.60 20.21
CA ARG A 543 22.35 -23.54 21.29
C ARG A 543 23.59 -23.07 22.06
N CYS A 544 24.60 -22.53 21.37
CA CYS A 544 25.90 -22.20 21.98
C CYS A 544 26.03 -20.73 22.41
N GLY A 545 25.42 -19.81 21.67
CA GLY A 545 25.50 -18.35 21.87
C GLY A 545 24.16 -17.70 22.26
N GLY A 546 23.08 -18.46 22.36
CA GLY A 546 21.76 -17.95 22.73
C GLY A 546 21.00 -17.27 21.59
N VAL A 547 19.70 -17.02 21.84
CA VAL A 547 18.73 -16.54 20.84
C VAL A 547 19.21 -15.28 20.10
N LEU A 548 19.82 -14.32 20.80
CA LEU A 548 20.25 -13.07 20.16
C LEU A 548 21.43 -13.23 19.20
N ALA A 549 22.33 -14.18 19.42
CA ALA A 549 23.40 -14.46 18.46
C ALA A 549 22.81 -15.01 17.16
N ALA A 550 21.84 -15.93 17.27
CA ALA A 550 21.10 -16.44 16.12
C ALA A 550 20.30 -15.32 15.42
N VAL A 551 19.55 -14.48 16.15
CA VAL A 551 18.83 -13.34 15.55
C VAL A 551 19.79 -12.38 14.84
N ALA A 552 20.93 -12.04 15.45
CA ALA A 552 21.91 -11.14 14.84
C ALA A 552 22.51 -11.74 13.56
N LEU A 553 22.87 -13.02 13.57
CA LEU A 553 23.33 -13.74 12.39
C LEU A 553 22.26 -13.75 11.28
N LEU A 554 21.02 -14.10 11.62
CA LEU A 554 19.90 -14.17 10.69
C LEU A 554 19.57 -12.80 10.07
N ALA A 555 19.57 -11.74 10.88
CA ALA A 555 19.44 -10.37 10.38
C ALA A 555 20.61 -10.02 9.45
N GLY A 556 21.83 -10.45 9.78
CA GLY A 556 23.00 -10.34 8.92
C GLY A 556 22.79 -10.96 7.53
N TYR A 557 22.15 -12.13 7.44
CA TYR A 557 21.86 -12.77 6.14
C TYR A 557 20.97 -11.93 5.22
N ALA A 558 20.04 -11.18 5.80
CA ALA A 558 19.14 -10.31 5.05
C ALA A 558 19.84 -9.04 4.51
N VAL A 559 20.96 -8.61 5.13
CA VAL A 559 21.61 -7.32 4.82
C VAL A 559 22.12 -7.22 3.38
N PRO A 560 22.89 -8.18 2.81
CA PRO A 560 23.43 -8.02 1.45
C PRO A 560 22.35 -7.87 0.38
N ALA A 561 21.33 -8.73 0.41
CA ALA A 561 20.19 -8.63 -0.51
C ALA A 561 19.44 -7.32 -0.32
N SER A 562 19.28 -6.89 0.94
CA SER A 562 18.64 -5.62 1.25
C SER A 562 19.38 -4.41 0.69
N VAL A 563 20.71 -4.34 0.90
CA VAL A 563 21.55 -3.27 0.37
C VAL A 563 21.48 -3.25 -1.15
N ARG A 564 21.63 -4.41 -1.81
CA ARG A 564 21.52 -4.53 -3.26
C ARG A 564 20.18 -4.02 -3.78
N ASP A 565 19.07 -4.42 -3.16
CA ASP A 565 17.74 -3.97 -3.57
C ASP A 565 17.57 -2.47 -3.31
N VAL A 566 17.91 -1.96 -2.13
CA VAL A 566 17.83 -0.52 -1.79
C VAL A 566 18.62 0.34 -2.77
N VAL A 567 19.83 -0.08 -3.14
CA VAL A 567 20.66 0.59 -4.14
C VAL A 567 20.01 0.50 -5.52
N ALA A 568 19.56 -0.69 -5.95
CA ALA A 568 18.93 -0.88 -7.26
C ALA A 568 17.67 -0.01 -7.48
N HIS A 569 16.92 0.29 -6.41
CA HIS A 569 15.78 1.22 -6.49
C HIS A 569 16.19 2.66 -6.84
N VAL A 570 17.39 3.12 -6.46
CA VAL A 570 17.89 4.49 -6.71
C VAL A 570 18.98 4.56 -7.78
N THR A 571 19.48 3.41 -8.24
CA THR A 571 20.34 3.28 -9.41
C THR A 571 19.74 2.24 -10.37
N PRO A 572 18.51 2.47 -10.89
CA PRO A 572 17.88 1.52 -11.78
C PRO A 572 18.76 1.31 -13.01
N ALA A 573 18.96 0.06 -13.40
CA ALA A 573 19.73 -0.28 -14.59
C ALA A 573 19.12 0.43 -15.82
N PRO A 574 19.94 0.91 -16.78
CA PRO A 574 19.44 1.39 -18.06
C PRO A 574 18.74 0.25 -18.78
N GLY A 575 17.41 0.33 -18.83
CA GLY A 575 16.58 -0.58 -19.60
C GLY A 575 15.51 0.24 -20.29
N GLU A 576 15.28 -0.04 -21.57
CA GLU A 576 14.15 0.55 -22.27
C GLU A 576 12.87 0.11 -21.58
N ARG A 577 12.16 1.05 -20.97
CA ARG A 577 10.81 0.78 -20.48
C ARG A 577 9.91 0.67 -21.70
N GLU A 578 9.28 -0.48 -21.84
CA GLU A 578 8.31 -0.71 -22.89
C GLU A 578 7.26 0.40 -22.86
N ARG A 579 7.07 1.04 -24.02
CA ARG A 579 6.00 2.02 -24.18
C ARG A 579 4.67 1.27 -24.22
N LEU A 580 3.84 1.50 -23.20
CA LEU A 580 2.54 0.84 -23.06
C LEU A 580 1.39 1.62 -23.69
N ILE A 581 1.57 2.94 -23.83
CA ILE A 581 0.55 3.85 -24.37
C ILE A 581 1.16 4.57 -25.60
N PRO A 582 0.50 4.52 -26.77
CA PRO A 582 1.00 5.18 -27.97
C PRO A 582 1.02 6.72 -27.87
N ASP A 583 1.86 7.37 -28.69
CA ASP A 583 1.88 8.82 -28.79
C ASP A 583 0.53 9.37 -29.27
N GLY A 584 0.16 10.56 -28.80
CA GLY A 584 -1.13 11.17 -29.12
C GLY A 584 -2.35 10.57 -28.40
N ALA A 585 -2.21 9.45 -27.67
CA ALA A 585 -3.33 8.84 -26.94
C ALA A 585 -3.87 9.76 -25.84
N LEU A 586 -2.98 10.38 -25.06
CA LEU A 586 -3.34 11.31 -24.00
C LEU A 586 -4.04 12.56 -24.54
N GLU A 587 -3.57 13.10 -25.67
CA GLU A 587 -4.18 14.24 -26.34
C GLU A 587 -5.59 13.91 -26.83
N ALA A 588 -5.77 12.77 -27.52
CA ALA A 588 -7.07 12.32 -28.00
C ALA A 588 -8.05 12.04 -26.85
N GLY A 589 -7.57 11.40 -25.78
CA GLY A 589 -8.36 11.11 -24.59
C GLY A 589 -8.82 12.40 -23.88
N ARG A 590 -7.91 13.36 -23.68
CA ARG A 590 -8.24 14.68 -23.12
C ARG A 590 -9.21 15.45 -24.01
N TRP A 591 -9.03 15.42 -25.33
CA TRP A 591 -9.97 16.06 -26.25
C TRP A 591 -11.37 15.48 -26.07
N LEU A 592 -11.52 14.15 -26.06
CA LEU A 592 -12.83 13.52 -25.87
C LEU A 592 -13.39 13.83 -24.48
N ARG A 593 -12.54 13.84 -23.44
CA ARG A 593 -12.93 14.25 -22.08
C ARG A 593 -13.51 15.67 -22.05
N ASP A 594 -12.97 16.58 -22.84
CA ASP A 594 -13.39 17.99 -22.79
C ASP A 594 -14.60 18.26 -23.72
N HIS A 595 -14.97 17.30 -24.59
CA HIS A 595 -16.03 17.46 -25.62
C HIS A 595 -17.18 16.46 -25.54
N SER A 596 -17.29 15.69 -24.44
CA SER A 596 -18.37 14.72 -24.23
C SER A 596 -18.98 14.84 -22.83
N SER A 597 -20.20 14.32 -22.64
CA SER A 597 -20.78 14.19 -21.30
C SER A 597 -20.08 13.08 -20.52
N PRO A 598 -19.87 13.19 -19.19
CA PRO A 598 -19.37 12.07 -18.39
C PRO A 598 -20.25 10.81 -18.46
N ALA A 599 -21.55 10.97 -18.76
CA ALA A 599 -22.49 9.87 -18.94
C ALA A 599 -22.46 9.24 -20.35
N ASP A 600 -21.73 9.84 -21.30
CA ASP A 600 -21.62 9.28 -22.65
C ASP A 600 -20.77 7.99 -22.62
N VAL A 601 -21.15 6.99 -23.41
CA VAL A 601 -20.42 5.71 -23.55
C VAL A 601 -19.52 5.75 -24.79
N VAL A 602 -18.30 5.24 -24.62
CA VAL A 602 -17.28 5.10 -25.67
C VAL A 602 -17.17 3.63 -26.09
N ALA A 603 -17.06 3.35 -27.39
CA ALA A 603 -16.60 2.05 -27.90
C ALA A 603 -15.18 2.19 -28.47
N THR A 604 -14.39 1.13 -28.38
CA THR A 604 -13.00 1.10 -28.87
C THR A 604 -12.61 -0.30 -29.30
N ASP A 605 -11.72 -0.43 -30.27
CA ASP A 605 -11.07 -1.68 -30.70
C ASP A 605 -9.77 -1.99 -29.93
N LEU A 606 -9.47 -1.18 -28.93
CA LEU A 606 -8.22 -1.23 -28.18
C LEU A 606 -8.41 -2.03 -26.89
N HIS A 607 -8.21 -3.35 -26.99
CA HIS A 607 -8.45 -4.29 -25.89
C HIS A 607 -7.20 -4.85 -25.23
N CYS A 608 -6.11 -4.99 -26.01
CA CYS A 608 -4.92 -5.70 -25.60
C CYS A 608 -3.72 -4.74 -25.56
N ARG A 609 -2.79 -4.97 -24.64
CA ARG A 609 -1.48 -4.31 -24.68
C ARG A 609 -0.72 -4.73 -25.93
N PRO A 610 0.09 -3.82 -26.53
CA PRO A 610 0.95 -4.14 -27.67
C PRO A 610 2.18 -4.94 -27.19
N VAL A 611 1.97 -6.18 -26.75
CA VAL A 611 3.06 -7.08 -26.31
C VAL A 611 3.49 -7.95 -27.51
N PRO A 612 4.79 -8.25 -27.70
CA PRO A 612 5.27 -9.11 -28.81
C PRO A 612 4.74 -10.56 -28.86
N ARG A 613 3.83 -10.95 -27.95
CA ARG A 613 3.32 -12.33 -27.82
C ARG A 613 2.02 -12.51 -28.60
N ARG A 614 1.80 -13.70 -29.18
CA ARG A 614 0.60 -14.09 -29.96
C ARG A 614 -0.73 -14.10 -29.18
N SER A 615 -0.76 -13.71 -27.91
CA SER A 615 -1.94 -13.77 -27.03
C SER A 615 -2.27 -12.40 -26.45
N CYS A 616 -3.55 -12.04 -26.38
CA CYS A 616 -4.03 -10.80 -25.78
C CYS A 616 -3.66 -10.71 -24.29
N ASP A 617 -2.96 -9.65 -23.88
CA ASP A 617 -2.88 -9.19 -22.48
C ASP A 617 -3.94 -8.09 -22.31
N SER A 618 -5.09 -8.44 -21.72
CA SER A 618 -6.27 -7.57 -21.62
C SER A 618 -6.19 -6.51 -20.51
N ARG A 619 -4.98 -6.16 -20.04
CA ARG A 619 -4.74 -5.02 -19.12
C ARG A 619 -4.60 -3.71 -19.89
N HIS A 620 -5.67 -3.29 -20.56
CA HIS A 620 -5.69 -2.08 -21.37
C HIS A 620 -6.73 -1.08 -20.82
N TYR A 621 -6.26 -0.05 -20.11
CA TYR A 621 -7.14 0.83 -19.31
C TYR A 621 -7.00 2.33 -19.59
N TRP A 622 -6.25 2.71 -20.62
CA TRP A 622 -5.95 4.13 -20.82
C TRP A 622 -7.02 4.89 -21.60
N VAL A 623 -7.92 4.23 -22.35
CA VAL A 623 -9.03 4.92 -23.02
C VAL A 623 -10.00 5.41 -21.96
N SER A 624 -10.50 4.53 -21.09
CA SER A 624 -11.34 4.91 -19.94
C SER A 624 -10.61 5.90 -19.02
N GLY A 625 -9.31 5.69 -18.78
CA GLY A 625 -8.46 6.57 -17.97
C GLY A 625 -8.38 8.01 -18.48
N PHE A 626 -7.93 8.22 -19.71
CA PHE A 626 -7.73 9.58 -20.25
C PHE A 626 -9.01 10.27 -20.65
N THR A 627 -10.01 9.50 -21.07
CA THR A 627 -11.32 10.07 -21.39
C THR A 627 -12.11 10.36 -20.14
N GLU A 628 -11.87 9.69 -19.00
CA GLU A 628 -12.74 9.71 -17.83
C GLU A 628 -14.20 9.27 -18.16
N ARG A 629 -14.38 8.43 -19.19
CA ARG A 629 -15.69 7.91 -19.64
C ARG A 629 -15.75 6.40 -19.47
N ARG A 630 -16.98 5.90 -19.36
CA ARG A 630 -17.24 4.46 -19.42
C ARG A 630 -17.08 3.96 -20.85
N VAL A 631 -16.41 2.84 -21.00
CA VAL A 631 -16.15 2.18 -22.26
C VAL A 631 -17.01 0.91 -22.33
N LEU A 632 -17.57 0.61 -23.51
CA LEU A 632 -18.37 -0.58 -23.74
C LEU A 632 -17.60 -1.84 -23.32
N VAL A 633 -16.44 -2.04 -23.94
CA VAL A 633 -15.41 -3.01 -23.56
C VAL A 633 -14.06 -2.43 -23.99
N GLU A 634 -13.08 -2.30 -23.09
CA GLU A 634 -11.65 -2.13 -23.41
C GLU A 634 -10.88 -3.34 -22.86
N GLY A 635 -10.08 -3.17 -21.80
CA GLY A 635 -9.51 -4.25 -21.00
C GLY A 635 -10.45 -4.78 -19.92
N TRP A 636 -10.45 -6.11 -19.75
CA TRP A 636 -11.31 -6.83 -18.81
C TRP A 636 -10.54 -7.69 -17.78
N ALA A 637 -9.19 -7.67 -17.79
CA ALA A 637 -8.39 -8.53 -16.92
C ALA A 637 -8.71 -8.36 -15.42
N TYR A 638 -9.14 -7.17 -15.01
CA TYR A 638 -9.48 -6.84 -13.62
C TYR A 638 -10.99 -6.88 -13.32
N ALA A 639 -11.82 -7.29 -14.29
CA ALA A 639 -13.25 -7.51 -14.04
C ALA A 639 -13.46 -8.68 -13.07
N GLU A 640 -14.46 -8.57 -12.19
CA GLU A 640 -14.84 -9.69 -11.31
C GLU A 640 -15.24 -10.89 -12.17
N SER A 641 -15.99 -10.63 -13.25
CA SER A 641 -16.40 -11.64 -14.23
C SER A 641 -15.22 -12.34 -14.95
N THR A 642 -14.01 -11.81 -14.87
CA THR A 642 -12.79 -12.49 -15.36
C THR A 642 -12.03 -13.16 -14.22
N GLN A 643 -11.80 -12.46 -13.12
CA GLN A 643 -11.00 -12.98 -12.01
C GLN A 643 -11.68 -14.16 -11.30
N SER A 644 -13.00 -14.12 -11.11
CA SER A 644 -13.75 -15.19 -10.43
C SER A 644 -13.80 -16.51 -11.21
N ARG A 645 -13.64 -16.43 -12.54
CA ARG A 645 -13.59 -17.60 -13.44
C ARG A 645 -12.17 -18.06 -13.76
N THR A 646 -11.13 -17.37 -13.30
CA THR A 646 -9.76 -17.74 -13.63
C THR A 646 -9.33 -18.97 -12.82
N PRO A 647 -9.05 -20.12 -13.47
CA PRO A 647 -8.52 -21.27 -12.77
C PRO A 647 -7.06 -21.01 -12.39
N LEU A 648 -6.78 -20.99 -11.07
CA LEU A 648 -5.43 -20.80 -10.55
C LEU A 648 -4.47 -21.86 -11.14
N PHE A 649 -3.31 -21.41 -11.58
CA PHE A 649 -2.22 -22.26 -12.10
C PHE A 649 -2.50 -23.05 -13.39
N GLU A 650 -3.71 -22.99 -13.94
CA GLU A 650 -4.05 -23.60 -15.23
C GLU A 650 -3.97 -22.61 -16.38
N THR A 651 -4.54 -21.41 -16.19
CA THR A 651 -4.55 -20.34 -17.20
C THR A 651 -4.28 -18.99 -16.55
N SER A 652 -3.45 -18.17 -17.20
CA SER A 652 -3.26 -16.79 -16.77
C SER A 652 -4.55 -15.98 -16.92
N TYR A 653 -4.94 -15.23 -15.89
CA TYR A 653 -6.09 -14.31 -15.94
C TYR A 653 -6.01 -13.31 -17.10
N LEU A 654 -4.79 -13.00 -17.57
CA LEU A 654 -4.54 -12.13 -18.71
C LEU A 654 -5.08 -12.69 -20.03
N ARG A 655 -5.21 -14.03 -20.13
CA ARG A 655 -5.62 -14.76 -21.34
C ARG A 655 -7.06 -15.27 -21.26
N VAL A 656 -7.76 -15.03 -20.15
CA VAL A 656 -9.15 -15.46 -20.00
C VAL A 656 -10.02 -14.62 -20.96
N PRO A 657 -10.80 -15.24 -21.85
CA PRO A 657 -11.66 -14.52 -22.77
C PRO A 657 -12.68 -13.65 -22.04
N PHE A 658 -13.07 -12.55 -22.68
CA PHE A 658 -14.16 -11.72 -22.21
C PHE A 658 -15.44 -12.56 -22.02
N VAL A 659 -16.19 -12.29 -20.95
CA VAL A 659 -17.31 -13.13 -20.53
C VAL A 659 -18.47 -13.14 -21.52
N ASP A 660 -18.65 -12.04 -22.27
CA ASP A 660 -19.72 -11.84 -23.24
C ASP A 660 -19.14 -11.71 -24.66
N PRO A 661 -18.84 -12.84 -25.34
CA PRO A 661 -18.21 -12.82 -26.65
C PRO A 661 -19.09 -12.16 -27.73
N ALA A 662 -20.42 -12.19 -27.56
CA ALA A 662 -21.35 -11.53 -28.48
C ALA A 662 -21.21 -10.01 -28.42
N ARG A 663 -21.12 -9.44 -27.20
CA ARG A 663 -20.87 -8.00 -27.03
C ARG A 663 -19.51 -7.56 -27.56
N LEU A 664 -18.45 -8.35 -27.33
CA LEU A 664 -17.13 -8.06 -27.88
C LEU A 664 -17.16 -8.10 -29.42
N ALA A 665 -17.78 -9.12 -30.01
CA ALA A 665 -17.91 -9.21 -31.46
C ALA A 665 -18.72 -8.05 -32.06
N ALA A 666 -19.81 -7.63 -31.40
CA ALA A 666 -20.60 -6.47 -31.81
C ALA A 666 -19.79 -5.15 -31.74
N ASN A 667 -18.99 -4.97 -30.69
CA ASN A 667 -18.05 -3.85 -30.57
C ASN A 667 -17.03 -3.85 -31.72
N ASP A 668 -16.35 -4.98 -31.93
CA ASP A 668 -15.24 -5.10 -32.88
C ASP A 668 -15.71 -4.98 -34.33
N ALA A 669 -16.91 -5.46 -34.65
CA ALA A 669 -17.49 -5.37 -35.98
C ALA A 669 -17.61 -3.93 -36.50
N VAL A 670 -17.86 -2.95 -35.61
CA VAL A 670 -17.91 -1.53 -35.99
C VAL A 670 -16.54 -1.02 -36.46
N PHE A 671 -15.45 -1.53 -35.92
CA PHE A 671 -14.09 -1.07 -36.28
C PHE A 671 -13.51 -1.88 -37.44
N ALA A 672 -13.73 -3.20 -37.47
CA ALA A 672 -13.16 -4.09 -38.47
C ALA A 672 -13.88 -4.02 -39.82
N ALA A 673 -15.21 -3.91 -39.82
CA ALA A 673 -16.04 -3.88 -41.03
C ALA A 673 -17.24 -2.94 -40.80
N PRO A 674 -17.02 -1.61 -40.76
CA PRO A 674 -18.04 -0.65 -40.38
C PRO A 674 -19.24 -0.69 -41.35
N THR A 675 -20.45 -0.79 -40.79
CA THR A 675 -21.71 -0.64 -41.52
C THR A 675 -22.65 0.27 -40.74
N ALA A 676 -23.63 0.86 -41.42
CA ALA A 676 -24.64 1.69 -40.76
C ALA A 676 -25.48 0.89 -39.75
N GLU A 677 -25.65 -0.42 -39.98
CA GLU A 677 -26.36 -1.32 -39.08
C GLU A 677 -25.57 -1.57 -37.79
N ASN A 678 -24.29 -1.93 -37.89
CA ASN A 678 -23.44 -2.19 -36.73
C ASN A 678 -23.31 -0.94 -35.84
N VAL A 679 -23.13 0.24 -36.45
CA VAL A 679 -23.05 1.52 -35.71
C VAL A 679 -24.36 1.85 -35.00
N ARG A 680 -25.52 1.68 -35.67
CA ARG A 680 -26.84 1.88 -35.04
C ARG A 680 -27.12 0.87 -33.94
N HIS A 681 -26.68 -0.38 -34.12
CA HIS A 681 -26.83 -1.42 -33.11
C HIS A 681 -26.08 -1.04 -31.83
N LEU A 682 -24.81 -0.62 -31.89
CA LEU A 682 -24.07 -0.17 -30.72
C LEU A 682 -24.72 1.03 -30.02
N ALA A 683 -25.24 1.99 -30.80
CA ALA A 683 -25.90 3.17 -30.26
C ALA A 683 -27.22 2.85 -29.54
N ARG A 684 -28.02 1.91 -30.07
CA ARG A 684 -29.32 1.54 -29.51
C ARG A 684 -29.24 0.56 -28.37
N GLU A 685 -28.43 -0.50 -28.52
CA GLU A 685 -28.34 -1.58 -27.54
C GLU A 685 -27.49 -1.18 -26.33
N TYR A 686 -26.35 -0.50 -26.58
CA TYR A 686 -25.37 -0.21 -25.54
C TYR A 686 -25.23 1.28 -25.21
N GLY A 687 -26.00 2.15 -25.87
CA GLY A 687 -25.93 3.60 -25.65
C GLY A 687 -24.63 4.24 -26.10
N VAL A 688 -23.86 3.59 -26.97
CA VAL A 688 -22.58 4.13 -27.47
C VAL A 688 -22.84 5.41 -28.25
N LYS A 689 -22.10 6.46 -27.92
CA LYS A 689 -22.15 7.75 -28.64
C LYS A 689 -20.83 8.09 -29.32
N TRP A 690 -19.73 7.59 -28.79
CA TRP A 690 -18.39 7.90 -29.26
C TRP A 690 -17.66 6.64 -29.68
N LEU A 691 -16.96 6.70 -30.81
CA LEU A 691 -16.04 5.65 -31.26
C LEU A 691 -14.61 6.19 -31.15
N PHE A 692 -13.78 5.52 -30.36
CA PHE A 692 -12.38 5.87 -30.14
C PHE A 692 -11.49 4.76 -30.71
N THR A 693 -10.65 5.09 -31.69
CA THR A 693 -9.84 4.08 -32.39
C THR A 693 -8.54 4.68 -32.92
N ARG A 694 -7.63 3.83 -33.39
CA ARG A 694 -6.52 4.27 -34.25
C ARG A 694 -7.07 4.90 -35.54
N ALA A 695 -6.19 5.45 -36.38
CA ALA A 695 -6.61 6.03 -37.66
C ALA A 695 -7.39 5.02 -38.52
N ASN A 696 -8.72 5.16 -38.57
CA ASN A 696 -9.64 4.33 -39.36
C ASN A 696 -10.55 5.23 -40.19
N PRO A 697 -10.25 5.46 -41.48
CA PRO A 697 -11.00 6.41 -42.32
C PRO A 697 -12.39 5.90 -42.74
N ASP A 698 -12.65 4.59 -42.74
CA ASP A 698 -13.92 4.01 -43.22
C ASP A 698 -15.10 4.38 -42.31
N LEU A 699 -14.84 4.59 -41.02
CA LEU A 699 -15.84 5.06 -40.06
C LEU A 699 -16.49 6.40 -40.43
N ARG A 700 -15.82 7.24 -41.24
CA ARG A 700 -16.35 8.53 -41.70
C ARG A 700 -17.66 8.41 -42.49
N LYS A 701 -17.92 7.24 -43.08
CA LYS A 701 -19.15 6.96 -43.84
C LYS A 701 -20.38 6.81 -42.93
N PHE A 702 -20.17 6.47 -41.65
CA PHE A 702 -21.24 6.07 -40.73
C PHE A 702 -21.26 6.87 -39.42
N ALA A 703 -20.18 7.61 -39.11
CA ALA A 703 -20.06 8.45 -37.94
C ALA A 703 -19.29 9.75 -38.27
N ARG A 704 -19.58 10.83 -37.55
CA ARG A 704 -18.96 12.14 -37.78
C ARG A 704 -17.59 12.19 -37.13
N LEU A 705 -16.53 12.39 -37.91
CA LEU A 705 -15.20 12.64 -37.36
C LEU A 705 -15.22 13.96 -36.57
N ARG A 706 -14.77 13.92 -35.32
CA ARG A 706 -14.68 15.11 -34.45
C ARG A 706 -13.26 15.48 -34.06
N PHE A 707 -12.38 14.49 -33.93
CA PHE A 707 -10.96 14.70 -33.64
C PHE A 707 -10.08 13.70 -34.37
N ARG A 708 -8.89 14.15 -34.77
CA ARG A 708 -7.84 13.30 -35.33
C ARG A 708 -6.47 13.89 -35.00
N ASN A 709 -5.54 13.03 -34.59
CA ASN A 709 -4.11 13.33 -34.58
C ASN A 709 -3.35 12.26 -35.38
N GLY A 710 -2.02 12.22 -35.25
CA GLY A 710 -1.15 11.30 -36.01
C GLY A 710 -1.40 9.82 -35.74
N SER A 711 -2.09 9.46 -34.65
CA SER A 711 -2.27 8.05 -34.24
C SER A 711 -3.73 7.66 -33.99
N PHE A 712 -4.60 8.60 -33.64
CA PHE A 712 -5.97 8.33 -33.19
C PHE A 712 -7.01 9.16 -33.93
N SER A 713 -8.23 8.62 -34.00
CA SER A 713 -9.42 9.30 -34.50
C SER A 713 -10.59 9.07 -33.53
N VAL A 714 -11.37 10.13 -33.31
CA VAL A 714 -12.56 10.10 -32.46
C VAL A 714 -13.76 10.49 -33.30
N TYR A 715 -14.76 9.62 -33.32
CA TYR A 715 -15.99 9.79 -34.07
C TYR A 715 -17.19 9.91 -33.14
N GLU A 716 -18.17 10.72 -33.53
CA GLU A 716 -19.47 10.83 -32.89
C GLU A 716 -20.52 10.13 -33.75
N ILE A 717 -21.32 9.26 -33.14
CA ILE A 717 -22.45 8.61 -33.81
C ILE A 717 -23.58 9.64 -33.90
N THR A 718 -23.91 10.07 -35.12
CA THR A 718 -24.96 11.05 -35.38
C THR A 718 -26.21 10.34 -35.92
N GLY A 719 -27.25 10.23 -35.10
CA GLY A 719 -28.55 9.65 -35.46
C GLY A 719 -28.99 8.53 -34.50
N LYS A 720 -30.14 8.71 -33.85
CA LYS A 720 -30.84 7.65 -33.09
C LYS A 720 -31.78 6.88 -34.01
#